data_AF-A0A2G8KBW9-F1
#
_entry.id   AF-A0A2G8KBW9-F1
#
_cell.length_a   1.000
_cell.length_b   1.000
_cell.length_c   1.000
_cell.angle_alpha   90.00
_cell.angle_beta   90.00
_cell.angle_gamma   90.00
#
_symmetry.space_group_name_H-M   'P 1'
#
loop_
_entity.id
_entity.type
_entity.pdbx_description
1 polymer ?
#
loop_
_entity_poly.entity_id
_entity_poly.type
_entity_poly.pdbx_seq_one_letter_code
_entity_poly.pdbx_strand_id
1 'polypeptide(L)'
;MSGYTNFPTVRKFCDDLETTDPSLEHNPEAPNKHNRLCNQRSCWSIMREHPDFKDANLPSLVTLDVTPSVVLARSKPKRVVLVLDTSGSMNSLNRISKLASVSRNFITNVVVDGSHIGIVQFSNRGIRLSGLTVVDSDDTRQKLADLIPTDASGSTCIGCGLEIALEILTENGMDAAGSLVVLVTDGKDGETAKTNDFKNRYIEEGVSIDGVAFSNTAEENIVSLQIETGGKLFLQTDAPSSTGLYEAFQSTMESGIAENNRRIELHASSSTFEPNQVFSSGVYIDPTVGNNTLFDFSYFGGALDVQPLQIVITNPMDEVFDVSHEGYGEDLTFQIVTVRIPGTAVPGFWSYKVTNNHSSAIGVLITISTLASQDGVDPIIVSSELSGSITDFVDREPLIAFGEVRQGTYPIINVTVIATIERPPDQDGNPQDPVQIQLLDNGAGADVTKNDGIYSRYFTNFTGVGFYGIKLAFFNEIGSAIILRPAELPFSRVPAYVDPQELLKGNIPIIDGTILPLPGIPVPEPDSAPAPSFSRGISGGSSRVPEIPENWSPGDDLFPPNAILDLIVTSSSYETETATLQFTAPGDDLDSGYASFYVIRVAESSNHFKNNGTSILPLNTTDIIQGNILSPKLSGEREVFVVRISIPANGTMFSYHFAIHAVDNFGNQGDISNIASVTIDVPIPLTSTAPVTTELPSTTTAATVAATTAEPTEIPSTLQETTAGDEPAVTIGLVGIITGITFILVIVVCGFFCLIYVVAKRRAKAIGHGQGDDHERGYADPHTVKNKVFAIKN
;
A
#
# COMPACT_ATOMS: atom_id res chain seq x y z
N MET A 1 12.90 7.38 23.90
CA MET A 1 13.48 6.04 24.12
C MET A 1 13.69 5.86 25.62
N SER A 2 12.87 5.05 26.29
CA SER A 2 12.93 4.88 27.76
C SER A 2 12.57 3.44 28.15
N GLY A 3 13.40 2.49 27.72
CA GLY A 3 13.33 1.08 28.14
C GLY A 3 14.74 0.61 28.47
N TYR A 4 14.91 -0.09 29.60
CA TYR A 4 16.22 -0.52 30.09
C TYR A 4 16.75 -1.75 29.35
N THR A 5 17.23 -1.56 28.12
CA THR A 5 17.90 -2.59 27.30
C THR A 5 19.36 -2.24 26.97
N ASN A 6 20.01 -1.43 27.82
CA ASN A 6 21.46 -1.14 27.78
C ASN A 6 22.29 -2.38 28.18
N PHE A 7 22.26 -3.43 27.35
CA PHE A 7 23.31 -4.44 27.32
C PHE A 7 24.50 -3.85 26.55
N PRO A 8 25.65 -3.57 27.19
CA PRO A 8 26.78 -2.91 26.53
C PRO A 8 27.43 -3.76 25.41
N THR A 9 27.10 -5.06 25.37
CA THR A 9 27.42 -6.01 24.31
C THR A 9 26.38 -7.12 24.33
N VAL A 10 25.79 -7.50 23.19
CA VAL A 10 25.12 -8.80 23.04
C VAL A 10 26.22 -9.86 22.98
N ARG A 11 26.23 -10.81 23.92
CA ARG A 11 27.31 -11.84 24.03
C ARG A 11 26.85 -13.26 23.72
N LYS A 12 25.54 -13.48 23.71
CA LYS A 12 24.86 -14.76 23.47
C LYS A 12 23.47 -14.43 22.92
N PHE A 13 22.89 -15.37 22.18
CA PHE A 13 21.47 -15.39 21.83
C PHE A 13 20.79 -16.56 22.54
N CYS A 14 19.45 -16.52 22.65
CA CYS A 14 18.69 -17.72 22.98
C CYS A 14 18.65 -18.68 21.78
N ASP A 15 18.55 -19.98 22.05
CA ASP A 15 18.62 -21.07 21.05
C ASP A 15 17.46 -22.07 21.23
N ASP A 16 17.13 -22.81 20.16
CA ASP A 16 16.17 -23.92 20.14
C ASP A 16 16.82 -25.26 20.52
N LEU A 17 18.17 -25.33 20.47
CA LEU A 17 18.95 -26.52 20.77
C LEU A 17 19.15 -26.68 22.29
N GLU A 18 19.38 -27.92 22.74
CA GLU A 18 19.74 -28.22 24.14
C GLU A 18 21.04 -27.50 24.54
N THR A 19 20.91 -26.33 25.17
CA THR A 19 22.06 -25.61 25.74
C THR A 19 22.36 -26.14 27.14
N THR A 20 23.63 -26.12 27.55
CA THR A 20 24.04 -26.48 28.92
C THR A 20 23.82 -25.36 29.95
N ASP A 21 23.15 -24.28 29.55
CA ASP A 21 22.96 -23.04 30.31
C ASP A 21 21.49 -22.59 30.14
N PRO A 22 20.57 -23.01 31.04
CA PRO A 22 19.14 -22.72 30.91
C PRO A 22 18.76 -21.23 30.83
N SER A 23 19.70 -20.30 31.06
CA SER A 23 19.47 -18.87 30.77
C SER A 23 19.47 -18.53 29.27
N LEU A 24 19.78 -19.49 28.39
CA LEU A 24 19.85 -19.37 26.93
C LEU A 24 18.76 -20.17 26.21
N GLU A 25 17.90 -20.87 26.94
CA GLU A 25 16.78 -21.59 26.35
C GLU A 25 15.78 -20.59 25.77
N HIS A 26 15.37 -20.80 24.51
CA HIS A 26 14.32 -19.99 23.90
C HIS A 26 12.97 -20.31 24.56
N ASN A 27 12.16 -19.27 24.80
CA ASN A 27 10.76 -19.44 25.17
C ASN A 27 9.88 -19.37 23.91
N PRO A 28 9.44 -20.51 23.34
CA PRO A 28 8.58 -20.55 22.14
C PRO A 28 7.17 -20.00 22.40
N GLU A 29 6.69 -20.02 23.64
CA GLU A 29 5.32 -19.63 24.02
C GLU A 29 5.17 -18.13 24.32
N ALA A 30 6.27 -17.37 24.36
CA ALA A 30 6.24 -15.94 24.63
C ALA A 30 5.45 -15.16 23.55
N PRO A 31 4.39 -14.40 23.90
CA PRO A 31 3.50 -13.74 22.93
C PRO A 31 4.15 -12.48 22.34
N ASN A 32 5.09 -12.68 21.41
CA ASN A 32 5.88 -11.62 20.78
C ASN A 32 5.93 -11.76 19.24
N LYS A 33 6.22 -10.66 18.53
CA LYS A 33 6.18 -10.60 17.06
C LYS A 33 7.17 -11.56 16.39
N HIS A 34 8.31 -11.88 17.01
CA HIS A 34 9.26 -12.86 16.44
C HIS A 34 8.69 -14.28 16.49
N ASN A 35 8.25 -14.76 17.66
CA ASN A 35 7.67 -16.11 17.78
C ASN A 35 6.43 -16.29 16.88
N ARG A 36 5.66 -15.22 16.67
CA ARG A 36 4.47 -15.20 15.79
C ARG A 36 4.81 -15.30 14.29
N LEU A 37 5.90 -14.66 13.85
CA LEU A 37 6.32 -14.63 12.43
C LEU A 37 7.34 -15.72 12.06
N CYS A 38 8.04 -16.28 13.05
CA CYS A 38 9.13 -17.25 12.87
C CYS A 38 8.79 -18.63 13.44
N ASN A 39 7.50 -19.01 13.46
CA ASN A 39 7.00 -20.34 13.85
C ASN A 39 7.55 -20.86 15.20
N GLN A 40 7.56 -20.00 16.21
CA GLN A 40 8.09 -20.25 17.56
C GLN A 40 9.56 -20.72 17.62
N ARG A 41 10.36 -20.33 16.63
CA ARG A 41 11.82 -20.52 16.61
C ARG A 41 12.53 -19.30 17.21
N SER A 42 13.74 -19.50 17.71
CA SER A 42 14.62 -18.44 18.20
C SER A 42 15.29 -17.65 17.08
N CYS A 43 15.68 -16.40 17.39
CA CYS A 43 16.42 -15.54 16.48
C CYS A 43 17.70 -16.20 15.95
N TRP A 44 18.39 -16.97 16.81
CA TRP A 44 19.62 -17.67 16.44
C TRP A 44 19.37 -18.86 15.51
N SER A 45 18.21 -19.53 15.65
CA SER A 45 17.74 -20.56 14.73
C SER A 45 17.56 -20.01 13.31
N ILE A 46 16.85 -18.89 13.17
CA ILE A 46 16.65 -18.19 11.90
C ILE A 46 17.98 -17.65 11.34
N MET A 47 18.79 -16.98 12.15
CA MET A 47 20.05 -16.38 11.69
C MET A 47 21.02 -17.41 11.09
N ARG A 48 21.09 -18.63 11.65
CA ARG A 48 21.98 -19.70 11.15
C ARG A 48 21.60 -20.27 9.79
N GLU A 49 20.40 -19.96 9.29
CA GLU A 49 19.96 -20.38 7.95
C GLU A 49 20.37 -19.38 6.86
N HIS A 50 20.68 -18.14 7.24
CA HIS A 50 21.18 -17.11 6.33
C HIS A 50 22.59 -17.47 5.80
N PRO A 51 22.93 -17.19 4.51
CA PRO A 51 24.23 -17.52 3.93
C PRO A 51 25.46 -16.98 4.69
N ASP A 52 25.31 -15.90 5.47
CA ASP A 52 26.38 -15.30 6.30
C ASP A 52 26.75 -16.12 7.55
N PHE A 53 25.92 -17.10 7.93
CA PHE A 53 26.11 -17.91 9.14
C PHE A 53 26.03 -19.42 8.88
N LYS A 54 25.34 -19.82 7.81
CA LYS A 54 25.20 -21.19 7.33
C LYS A 54 26.56 -21.82 7.03
N ASP A 55 26.66 -23.15 7.14
CA ASP A 55 27.86 -23.95 6.84
C ASP A 55 29.15 -23.49 7.54
N ALA A 56 28.99 -22.80 8.68
CA ALA A 56 30.04 -22.16 9.46
C ALA A 56 30.84 -21.07 8.70
N ASN A 57 30.19 -20.36 7.76
CA ASN A 57 30.66 -19.14 7.09
C ASN A 57 30.79 -17.92 8.03
N LEU A 58 31.11 -18.16 9.31
CA LEU A 58 31.12 -17.14 10.36
C LEU A 58 32.09 -15.99 10.00
N PRO A 59 31.67 -14.72 10.12
CA PRO A 59 32.56 -13.57 10.00
C PRO A 59 33.80 -13.77 10.86
N SER A 60 34.98 -13.58 10.26
CA SER A 60 36.26 -13.88 10.92
C SER A 60 36.37 -13.15 12.26
N LEU A 61 36.67 -13.89 13.33
CA LEU A 61 36.89 -13.40 14.71
C LEU A 61 38.20 -12.62 14.88
N VAL A 62 38.52 -11.78 13.89
CA VAL A 62 39.32 -10.57 14.09
C VAL A 62 38.59 -9.72 15.13
N THR A 63 39.33 -9.07 16.02
CA THR A 63 38.76 -8.08 16.94
C THR A 63 38.35 -6.83 16.16
N LEU A 64 37.16 -6.86 15.56
CA LEU A 64 36.51 -5.66 15.04
C LEU A 64 36.35 -4.65 16.16
N ASP A 65 36.55 -3.37 15.84
CA ASP A 65 36.11 -2.30 16.71
C ASP A 65 34.57 -2.29 16.70
N VAL A 66 33.98 -2.70 17.81
CA VAL A 66 32.51 -2.70 18.01
C VAL A 66 31.99 -1.32 18.41
N THR A 67 32.85 -0.29 18.45
CA THR A 67 32.42 1.11 18.56
C THR A 67 31.65 1.50 17.29
N PRO A 68 30.36 1.85 17.38
CA PRO A 68 29.58 2.18 16.19
C PRO A 68 30.09 3.48 15.56
N SER A 69 30.60 3.40 14.33
CA SER A 69 30.96 4.57 13.53
C SER A 69 29.71 5.27 13.02
N VAL A 70 29.13 6.15 13.86
CA VAL A 70 27.94 6.93 13.51
C VAL A 70 28.34 8.08 12.58
N VAL A 71 28.22 7.85 11.27
CA VAL A 71 28.43 8.87 10.24
C VAL A 71 27.20 9.80 10.20
N LEU A 72 27.30 10.97 10.83
CA LEU A 72 26.28 12.01 10.73
C LEU A 72 26.35 12.70 9.34
N ALA A 73 25.71 12.10 8.35
CA ALA A 73 25.56 12.70 7.04
C ALA A 73 24.70 13.97 7.11
N ARG A 74 25.11 15.04 6.42
CA ARG A 74 24.32 16.25 6.21
C ARG A 74 23.88 16.29 4.74
N SER A 75 22.59 16.52 4.50
CA SER A 75 22.07 16.68 3.13
C SER A 75 22.81 17.81 2.39
N LYS A 76 23.35 17.48 1.22
CA LYS A 76 23.87 18.43 0.22
C LYS A 76 22.69 18.90 -0.64
N PRO A 77 22.76 20.08 -1.31
CA PRO A 77 21.81 20.41 -2.37
C PRO A 77 21.78 19.29 -3.43
N LYS A 78 20.57 18.90 -3.86
CA LYS A 78 20.37 17.84 -4.87
C LYS A 78 21.14 18.17 -6.14
N ARG A 79 21.77 17.16 -6.74
CA ARG A 79 22.43 17.23 -8.05
C ARG A 79 21.80 16.16 -8.92
N VAL A 80 21.09 16.57 -9.97
CA VAL A 80 20.36 15.66 -10.86
C VAL A 80 20.81 15.93 -12.30
N VAL A 81 21.13 14.89 -13.06
CA VAL A 81 21.32 15.00 -14.52
C VAL A 81 20.25 14.21 -15.24
N LEU A 82 19.49 14.90 -16.08
CA LEU A 82 18.51 14.28 -16.98
C LEU A 82 19.25 13.69 -18.19
N VAL A 83 19.06 12.40 -18.46
CA VAL A 83 19.64 11.68 -19.61
C VAL A 83 18.49 11.21 -20.50
N LEU A 84 18.22 12.00 -21.54
CA LEU A 84 16.99 11.96 -22.32
C LEU A 84 17.22 11.29 -23.68
N ASP A 85 16.51 10.20 -23.95
CA ASP A 85 16.57 9.48 -25.21
C ASP A 85 15.90 10.28 -26.33
N THR A 86 16.66 10.54 -27.39
CA THR A 86 16.26 11.22 -28.62
C THR A 86 16.52 10.34 -29.85
N SER A 87 16.51 9.01 -29.69
CA SER A 87 16.67 8.05 -30.78
C SER A 87 15.41 7.93 -31.64
N GLY A 88 15.56 7.41 -32.87
CA GLY A 88 14.49 7.43 -33.88
C GLY A 88 13.18 6.73 -33.50
N SER A 89 13.19 5.81 -32.53
CA SER A 89 11.98 5.14 -32.00
C SER A 89 11.14 6.05 -31.10
N MET A 90 11.70 7.11 -30.52
CA MET A 90 10.96 8.10 -29.71
C MET A 90 10.03 8.99 -30.55
N ASN A 91 10.11 8.96 -31.89
CA ASN A 91 9.12 9.56 -32.78
C ASN A 91 7.80 8.78 -32.87
N SER A 92 7.75 7.54 -32.37
CA SER A 92 6.52 6.76 -32.33
C SER A 92 5.62 7.20 -31.17
N LEU A 93 4.30 7.07 -31.34
CA LEU A 93 3.27 7.13 -30.29
C LEU A 93 3.37 8.38 -29.36
N ASN A 94 3.81 9.52 -29.90
CA ASN A 94 4.03 10.79 -29.17
C ASN A 94 5.05 10.71 -28.01
N ARG A 95 5.93 9.69 -27.96
CA ARG A 95 6.88 9.49 -26.86
C ARG A 95 7.78 10.71 -26.63
N ILE A 96 8.37 11.28 -27.69
CA ILE A 96 9.24 12.46 -27.57
C ILE A 96 8.49 13.72 -27.09
N SER A 97 7.22 13.94 -27.49
CA SER A 97 6.47 15.11 -26.99
C SER A 97 5.98 14.90 -25.55
N LYS A 98 5.66 13.67 -25.15
CA LYS A 98 5.41 13.30 -23.74
C LYS A 98 6.68 13.47 -22.89
N LEU A 99 7.84 13.03 -23.38
CA LEU A 99 9.14 13.28 -22.75
C LEU A 99 9.37 14.79 -22.57
N ALA A 100 9.20 15.58 -23.63
CA ALA A 100 9.45 17.01 -23.61
C ALA A 100 8.50 17.76 -22.64
N SER A 101 7.19 17.52 -22.74
CA SER A 101 6.16 18.17 -21.92
C SER A 101 6.38 17.94 -20.43
N VAL A 102 6.60 16.68 -20.04
CA VAL A 102 6.74 16.31 -18.63
C VAL A 102 8.12 16.70 -18.07
N SER A 103 9.20 16.60 -18.87
CA SER A 103 10.52 17.10 -18.46
C SER A 103 10.54 18.62 -18.23
N ARG A 104 9.78 19.38 -19.02
CA ARG A 104 9.56 20.82 -18.78
C ARG A 104 8.80 21.05 -17.48
N ASN A 105 7.66 20.39 -17.27
CA ASN A 105 6.87 20.52 -16.05
C ASN A 105 7.70 20.20 -14.79
N PHE A 106 8.55 19.17 -14.86
CA PHE A 106 9.51 18.85 -13.81
C PHE A 106 10.41 20.05 -13.47
N ILE A 107 11.10 20.63 -14.46
CA ILE A 107 12.01 21.76 -14.26
C ILE A 107 11.28 23.03 -13.77
N THR A 108 10.10 23.34 -14.34
CA THR A 108 9.38 24.58 -14.00
C THR A 108 8.64 24.50 -12.66
N ASN A 109 8.07 23.34 -12.30
CA ASN A 109 7.13 23.23 -11.19
C ASN A 109 7.56 22.27 -10.06
N VAL A 110 8.38 21.25 -10.33
CA VAL A 110 8.66 20.13 -9.39
C VAL A 110 10.05 20.22 -8.76
N VAL A 111 11.09 20.62 -9.50
CA VAL A 111 12.45 20.81 -8.97
C VAL A 111 12.42 21.81 -7.81
N VAL A 112 13.01 21.47 -6.67
CA VAL A 112 13.07 22.34 -5.48
C VAL A 112 14.26 23.31 -5.56
N ASP A 113 14.06 24.56 -5.11
CA ASP A 113 15.07 25.61 -5.20
C ASP A 113 16.39 25.24 -4.50
N GLY A 114 17.51 25.70 -5.07
CA GLY A 114 18.87 25.33 -4.67
C GLY A 114 19.36 23.99 -5.25
N SER A 115 18.48 23.16 -5.80
CA SER A 115 18.88 21.97 -6.56
C SER A 115 19.65 22.33 -7.82
N HIS A 116 20.59 21.48 -8.23
CA HIS A 116 21.39 21.64 -9.44
C HIS A 116 20.90 20.66 -10.50
N ILE A 117 20.51 21.16 -11.68
CA ILE A 117 20.04 20.35 -12.81
C ILE A 117 21.05 20.42 -13.96
N GLY A 118 21.50 19.26 -14.45
CA GLY A 118 22.18 19.09 -15.73
C GLY A 118 21.26 18.40 -16.75
N ILE A 119 21.52 18.60 -18.04
CA ILE A 119 20.68 18.04 -19.12
C ILE A 119 21.58 17.47 -20.22
N VAL A 120 21.35 16.20 -20.56
CA VAL A 120 21.99 15.46 -21.65
C VAL A 120 20.88 14.88 -22.51
N GLN A 121 20.96 15.09 -23.83
CA GLN A 121 20.24 14.23 -24.76
C GLN A 121 21.18 13.15 -25.29
N PHE A 122 20.65 12.00 -25.68
CA PHE A 122 21.44 10.99 -26.38
C PHE A 122 20.67 10.33 -27.53
N SER A 123 21.40 9.89 -28.53
CA SER A 123 20.93 8.92 -29.53
C SER A 123 22.11 8.07 -29.98
N ASN A 124 22.71 8.38 -31.13
CA ASN A 124 23.94 7.73 -31.62
C ASN A 124 25.21 8.16 -30.85
N ARG A 125 25.07 9.16 -29.96
CA ARG A 125 26.08 9.74 -29.06
C ARG A 125 25.35 10.47 -27.93
N GLY A 126 26.03 10.80 -26.84
CA GLY A 126 25.54 11.79 -25.86
C GLY A 126 25.88 13.22 -26.29
N ILE A 127 25.03 14.18 -25.92
CA ILE A 127 25.22 15.61 -26.15
C ILE A 127 24.80 16.37 -24.88
N ARG A 128 25.74 17.11 -24.29
CA ARG A 128 25.48 18.03 -23.17
C ARG A 128 24.67 19.21 -23.67
N LEU A 129 23.49 19.41 -23.10
CA LEU A 129 22.63 20.58 -23.32
C LEU A 129 22.81 21.59 -22.19
N SER A 130 22.93 21.12 -20.94
CA SER A 130 23.35 21.94 -19.80
C SER A 130 24.31 21.20 -18.88
N GLY A 131 25.25 21.92 -18.26
CA GLY A 131 25.94 21.45 -17.05
C GLY A 131 25.06 21.62 -15.81
N LEU A 132 25.59 21.27 -14.64
CA LEU A 132 24.90 21.48 -13.37
C LEU A 132 24.63 22.98 -13.12
N THR A 133 23.37 23.37 -13.29
CA THR A 133 22.89 24.75 -13.10
C THR A 133 22.00 24.80 -11.86
N VAL A 134 22.29 25.73 -10.94
CA VAL A 134 21.48 25.94 -9.72
C VAL A 134 20.11 26.51 -10.12
N VAL A 135 19.03 25.87 -9.68
CA VAL A 135 17.68 26.40 -9.84
C VAL A 135 17.39 27.38 -8.70
N ASP A 136 17.39 28.67 -9.02
CA ASP A 136 17.31 29.78 -8.06
C ASP A 136 16.20 30.80 -8.36
N SER A 137 15.55 30.69 -9.52
CA SER A 137 14.60 31.66 -10.05
C SER A 137 13.83 31.09 -11.24
N ASP A 138 12.65 31.66 -11.53
CA ASP A 138 11.82 31.27 -12.68
C ASP A 138 12.51 31.51 -14.03
N ASP A 139 13.37 32.52 -14.12
CA ASP A 139 14.22 32.79 -15.28
C ASP A 139 15.25 31.67 -15.52
N THR A 140 15.87 31.13 -14.47
CA THR A 140 16.76 29.95 -14.57
C THR A 140 15.96 28.69 -14.89
N ARG A 141 14.78 28.49 -14.30
CA ARG A 141 13.87 27.37 -14.63
C ARG A 141 13.48 27.39 -16.11
N GLN A 142 13.04 28.53 -16.62
CA GLN A 142 12.64 28.71 -18.02
C GLN A 142 13.81 28.40 -18.96
N LYS A 143 15.01 28.94 -18.69
CA LYS A 143 16.21 28.70 -19.50
C LYS A 143 16.63 27.23 -19.55
N LEU A 144 16.46 26.48 -18.45
CA LEU A 144 16.72 25.04 -18.43
C LEU A 144 15.62 24.26 -19.17
N ALA A 145 14.36 24.66 -19.00
CA ALA A 145 13.23 24.02 -19.64
C ALA A 145 13.18 24.24 -21.17
N ASP A 146 13.69 25.36 -21.66
CA ASP A 146 13.82 25.66 -23.10
C ASP A 146 15.02 24.93 -23.77
N LEU A 147 15.81 24.16 -23.01
CA LEU A 147 16.83 23.24 -23.53
C LEU A 147 16.31 21.80 -23.71
N ILE A 148 15.06 21.49 -23.34
CA ILE A 148 14.52 20.14 -23.43
C ILE A 148 14.27 19.76 -24.92
N PRO A 149 14.76 18.59 -25.39
CA PRO A 149 14.64 18.21 -26.79
C PRO A 149 13.20 17.85 -27.19
N THR A 150 12.75 18.39 -28.32
CA THR A 150 11.42 18.16 -28.93
C THR A 150 11.44 17.16 -30.08
N ASP A 151 12.62 16.87 -30.64
CA ASP A 151 12.81 16.07 -31.86
C ASP A 151 13.71 14.86 -31.57
N ALA A 152 13.45 13.74 -32.26
CA ALA A 152 14.22 12.51 -32.11
C ALA A 152 14.75 11.98 -33.46
N SER A 153 15.99 11.48 -33.49
CA SER A 153 16.60 10.85 -34.67
C SER A 153 17.87 10.04 -34.34
N GLY A 154 18.17 9.06 -35.21
CA GLY A 154 19.37 8.22 -35.10
C GLY A 154 19.13 6.88 -34.41
N SER A 155 20.21 6.14 -34.17
CA SER A 155 20.23 4.93 -33.33
C SER A 155 20.30 5.30 -31.83
N THR A 156 20.48 4.30 -30.97
CA THR A 156 20.49 4.46 -29.50
C THR A 156 21.79 3.91 -28.91
N CYS A 157 22.36 4.61 -27.93
CA CYS A 157 23.54 4.22 -27.17
C CYS A 157 23.42 4.78 -25.75
N ILE A 158 22.94 3.96 -24.80
CA ILE A 158 22.68 4.41 -23.42
C ILE A 158 23.98 4.83 -22.73
N GLY A 159 25.04 4.01 -22.84
CA GLY A 159 26.38 4.33 -22.33
C GLY A 159 27.00 5.60 -22.91
N CYS A 160 26.53 6.09 -24.06
CA CYS A 160 26.95 7.39 -24.58
C CYS A 160 26.27 8.58 -23.88
N GLY A 161 25.05 8.40 -23.36
CA GLY A 161 24.38 9.40 -22.51
C GLY A 161 24.95 9.41 -21.09
N LEU A 162 25.16 8.23 -20.51
CA LEU A 162 25.75 8.05 -19.17
C LEU A 162 27.18 8.59 -19.07
N GLU A 163 27.97 8.50 -20.15
CA GLU A 163 29.30 9.11 -20.27
C GLU A 163 29.28 10.61 -20.00
N ILE A 164 28.49 11.35 -20.78
CA ILE A 164 28.38 12.81 -20.69
C ILE A 164 27.76 13.25 -19.35
N ALA A 165 26.83 12.47 -18.80
CA ALA A 165 26.28 12.75 -17.48
C ALA A 165 27.32 12.60 -16.36
N LEU A 166 28.21 11.60 -16.44
CA LEU A 166 29.28 11.45 -15.45
C LEU A 166 30.36 12.53 -15.60
N GLU A 167 30.67 12.98 -16.83
CA GLU A 167 31.52 14.15 -17.07
C GLU A 167 30.94 15.43 -16.44
N ILE A 168 29.61 15.62 -16.49
CA ILE A 168 28.92 16.75 -15.86
C ILE A 168 28.95 16.66 -14.32
N LEU A 169 28.83 15.46 -13.76
CA LEU A 169 28.88 15.25 -12.30
C LEU A 169 30.30 15.38 -11.72
N THR A 170 31.34 15.02 -12.49
CA THR A 170 32.75 15.10 -12.09
C THR A 170 33.46 16.39 -12.54
N GLU A 171 32.75 17.29 -13.24
CA GLU A 171 33.32 18.51 -13.82
C GLU A 171 34.12 19.34 -12.80
N ASN A 172 35.28 19.86 -13.23
CA ASN A 172 36.24 20.59 -12.37
C ASN A 172 36.77 19.79 -11.14
N GLY A 173 36.62 18.46 -11.12
CA GLY A 173 37.03 17.63 -9.99
C GLY A 173 36.04 17.65 -8.82
N MET A 174 34.75 17.87 -9.11
CA MET A 174 33.69 17.69 -8.12
C MET A 174 33.51 16.22 -7.75
N ASP A 175 33.40 15.96 -6.45
CA ASP A 175 32.89 14.70 -5.88
C ASP A 175 31.48 14.41 -6.44
N ALA A 176 31.31 13.27 -7.11
CA ALA A 176 30.02 12.87 -7.68
C ALA A 176 29.08 12.21 -6.66
N ALA A 177 29.57 11.73 -5.52
CA ALA A 177 28.82 10.85 -4.63
C ALA A 177 27.55 11.49 -4.04
N GLY A 178 26.46 10.72 -4.09
CA GLY A 178 25.11 11.15 -3.69
C GLY A 178 24.39 12.03 -4.72
N SER A 179 24.91 12.12 -5.95
CA SER A 179 24.18 12.69 -7.09
C SER A 179 23.27 11.63 -7.72
N LEU A 180 22.33 12.09 -8.54
CA LEU A 180 21.33 11.26 -9.19
C LEU A 180 21.34 11.48 -10.71
N VAL A 181 21.16 10.43 -11.49
CA VAL A 181 20.84 10.50 -12.92
C VAL A 181 19.43 9.99 -13.13
N VAL A 182 18.64 10.65 -13.98
CA VAL A 182 17.34 10.15 -14.43
C VAL A 182 17.47 9.78 -15.90
N LEU A 183 17.57 8.47 -16.17
CA LEU A 183 17.69 7.90 -17.51
C LEU A 183 16.28 7.62 -18.07
N VAL A 184 15.90 8.31 -19.14
CA VAL A 184 14.58 8.18 -19.78
C VAL A 184 14.76 7.63 -21.20
N THR A 185 14.28 6.42 -21.48
CA THR A 185 14.56 5.69 -22.75
C THR A 185 13.50 4.65 -23.10
N ASP A 186 13.26 4.38 -24.40
CA ASP A 186 12.39 3.25 -24.82
C ASP A 186 13.08 1.88 -24.67
N GLY A 187 14.38 1.89 -24.39
CA GLY A 187 15.15 0.81 -23.78
C GLY A 187 15.82 -0.15 -24.74
N LYS A 188 16.10 0.26 -25.98
CA LYS A 188 16.92 -0.50 -26.93
C LYS A 188 18.33 0.07 -26.94
N ASP A 189 19.37 -0.71 -26.62
CA ASP A 189 20.74 -0.21 -26.53
C ASP A 189 21.66 -0.85 -27.58
N GLY A 190 22.14 -0.02 -28.51
CA GLY A 190 23.05 -0.48 -29.58
C GLY A 190 24.47 -0.81 -29.10
N GLU A 191 24.86 -0.39 -27.89
CA GLU A 191 26.25 -0.42 -27.40
C GLU A 191 26.32 -0.92 -25.94
N THR A 192 25.62 -2.01 -25.63
CA THR A 192 25.47 -2.60 -24.27
C THR A 192 26.77 -2.80 -23.50
N ALA A 193 27.88 -3.07 -24.19
CA ALA A 193 29.20 -3.18 -23.59
C ALA A 193 29.70 -1.86 -22.98
N LYS A 194 29.41 -0.72 -23.61
CA LYS A 194 29.72 0.61 -23.08
C LYS A 194 28.82 0.96 -21.89
N THR A 195 27.54 0.59 -21.95
CA THR A 195 26.59 0.78 -20.84
C THR A 195 27.03 0.02 -19.58
N ASN A 196 27.57 -1.19 -19.73
CA ASN A 196 28.15 -1.95 -18.61
C ASN A 196 29.49 -1.39 -18.09
N ASP A 197 30.34 -0.82 -18.95
CA ASP A 197 31.55 -0.10 -18.52
C ASP A 197 31.19 1.11 -17.65
N PHE A 198 30.22 1.92 -18.09
CA PHE A 198 29.75 3.05 -17.30
C PHE A 198 29.01 2.64 -16.02
N LYS A 199 28.22 1.56 -16.03
CA LYS A 199 27.58 1.04 -14.80
C LYS A 199 28.58 0.88 -13.65
N ASN A 200 29.70 0.20 -13.90
CA ASN A 200 30.76 0.01 -12.90
C ASN A 200 31.30 1.35 -12.37
N ARG A 201 31.53 2.33 -13.26
CA ARG A 201 32.01 3.66 -12.88
C ARG A 201 31.01 4.46 -12.04
N TYR A 202 29.71 4.29 -12.28
CA TYR A 202 28.66 4.93 -11.47
C TYR A 202 28.61 4.35 -10.05
N ILE A 203 28.86 3.05 -9.90
CA ILE A 203 29.01 2.38 -8.60
C ILE A 203 30.26 2.90 -7.87
N GLU A 204 31.41 2.97 -8.55
CA GLU A 204 32.67 3.48 -8.00
C GLU A 204 32.59 4.95 -7.54
N GLU A 205 31.87 5.79 -8.29
CA GLU A 205 31.65 7.22 -8.01
C GLU A 205 30.47 7.50 -7.04
N GLY A 206 29.75 6.45 -6.60
CA GLY A 206 28.64 6.57 -5.65
C GLY A 206 27.43 7.36 -6.18
N VAL A 207 27.10 7.18 -7.45
CA VAL A 207 26.01 7.87 -8.17
C VAL A 207 24.89 6.89 -8.49
N SER A 208 23.68 7.17 -8.01
CA SER A 208 22.49 6.38 -8.37
C SER A 208 21.91 6.81 -9.71
N ILE A 209 21.35 5.85 -10.46
CA ILE A 209 20.65 6.07 -11.72
C ILE A 209 19.20 5.62 -11.53
N ASP A 210 18.23 6.55 -11.48
CA ASP A 210 16.81 6.24 -11.65
C ASP A 210 16.50 6.02 -13.13
N GLY A 211 15.60 5.09 -13.46
CA GLY A 211 15.37 4.60 -14.82
C GLY A 211 13.89 4.61 -15.21
N VAL A 212 13.56 5.25 -16.33
CA VAL A 212 12.20 5.31 -16.87
C VAL A 212 12.14 4.57 -18.20
N ALA A 213 11.52 3.39 -18.18
CA ALA A 213 11.30 2.56 -19.36
C ALA A 213 10.06 3.04 -20.12
N PHE A 214 10.27 3.61 -21.32
CA PHE A 214 9.22 4.09 -22.23
C PHE A 214 8.53 2.97 -23.05
N SER A 215 8.89 1.71 -22.79
CA SER A 215 8.20 0.55 -23.38
C SER A 215 8.34 -0.67 -22.46
N ASN A 216 7.39 -1.59 -22.56
CA ASN A 216 7.49 -2.89 -21.88
C ASN A 216 8.51 -3.85 -22.56
N THR A 217 9.12 -3.41 -23.67
CA THR A 217 10.21 -4.09 -24.40
C THR A 217 11.61 -3.55 -24.07
N ALA A 218 11.73 -2.76 -22.99
CA ALA A 218 13.01 -2.22 -22.54
C ALA A 218 13.96 -3.34 -22.08
N GLU A 219 15.23 -3.26 -22.48
CA GLU A 219 16.25 -4.28 -22.22
C GLU A 219 16.63 -4.41 -20.74
N GLU A 220 17.06 -5.62 -20.38
CA GLU A 220 17.54 -6.01 -19.04
C GLU A 220 18.69 -5.12 -18.53
N ASN A 221 19.44 -4.52 -19.47
CA ASN A 221 20.51 -3.55 -19.21
C ASN A 221 20.07 -2.44 -18.25
N ILE A 222 18.85 -1.91 -18.41
CA ILE A 222 18.30 -0.84 -17.55
C ILE A 222 18.07 -1.34 -16.13
N VAL A 223 17.52 -2.54 -15.96
CA VAL A 223 17.28 -3.15 -14.64
C VAL A 223 18.61 -3.35 -13.90
N SER A 224 19.67 -3.77 -14.61
CA SER A 224 21.01 -3.90 -14.02
C SER A 224 21.59 -2.55 -13.56
N LEU A 225 21.35 -1.46 -14.30
CA LEU A 225 21.73 -0.11 -13.89
C LEU A 225 21.00 0.33 -12.61
N GLN A 226 19.71 -0.01 -12.46
CA GLN A 226 18.93 0.34 -11.26
C GLN A 226 19.47 -0.36 -10.02
N ILE A 227 19.49 -1.69 -10.06
CA ILE A 227 19.78 -2.54 -8.89
C ILE A 227 21.21 -2.30 -8.39
N GLU A 228 22.19 -2.23 -9.31
CA GLU A 228 23.59 -2.11 -8.92
C GLU A 228 23.98 -0.69 -8.46
N THR A 229 23.23 0.36 -8.86
CA THR A 229 23.47 1.75 -8.41
C THR A 229 22.50 2.23 -7.30
N GLY A 230 21.54 1.39 -6.90
CA GLY A 230 20.54 1.71 -5.88
C GLY A 230 19.47 2.72 -6.32
N GLY A 231 19.18 2.80 -7.62
CA GLY A 231 18.14 3.68 -8.20
C GLY A 231 16.77 3.01 -8.34
N LYS A 232 15.74 3.82 -8.62
CA LYS A 232 14.34 3.40 -8.79
C LYS A 232 13.94 3.23 -10.26
N LEU A 233 13.38 2.06 -10.58
CA LEU A 233 12.73 1.81 -11.87
C LEU A 233 11.30 2.35 -11.91
N PHE A 234 10.93 2.97 -13.03
CA PHE A 234 9.58 3.40 -13.37
C PHE A 234 9.20 2.94 -14.78
N LEU A 235 7.91 2.66 -14.98
CA LEU A 235 7.36 2.21 -16.26
C LEU A 235 6.44 3.27 -16.87
N GLN A 236 6.80 3.78 -18.04
CA GLN A 236 5.94 4.62 -18.87
C GLN A 236 5.52 3.82 -20.10
N THR A 237 4.37 3.14 -20.06
CA THR A 237 3.88 2.44 -21.25
C THR A 237 3.34 3.42 -22.31
N ASP A 238 3.20 2.95 -23.54
CA ASP A 238 2.47 3.64 -24.61
C ASP A 238 0.94 3.68 -24.39
N ALA A 239 0.43 3.04 -23.31
CA ALA A 239 -0.99 3.02 -23.01
C ALA A 239 -1.48 4.44 -22.65
N PRO A 240 -2.65 4.89 -23.16
CA PRO A 240 -3.17 6.22 -22.86
C PRO A 240 -3.39 6.51 -21.37
N SER A 241 -3.50 5.49 -20.53
CA SER A 241 -3.66 5.57 -19.07
C SER A 241 -2.38 5.95 -18.32
N SER A 242 -1.20 5.69 -18.90
CA SER A 242 0.05 5.58 -18.13
C SER A 242 0.66 6.93 -17.73
N THR A 243 1.12 7.01 -16.48
CA THR A 243 1.62 8.22 -15.81
C THR A 243 3.08 8.16 -15.36
N GLY A 244 3.76 7.01 -15.53
CA GLY A 244 5.05 6.71 -14.90
C GLY A 244 6.22 7.67 -15.15
N LEU A 245 6.24 8.42 -16.26
CA LEU A 245 7.29 9.44 -16.48
C LEU A 245 7.15 10.63 -15.52
N TYR A 246 5.93 11.11 -15.29
CA TYR A 246 5.68 12.20 -14.34
C TYR A 246 6.03 11.76 -12.92
N GLU A 247 5.66 10.52 -12.58
CA GLU A 247 5.92 9.89 -11.30
C GLU A 247 7.41 9.71 -11.00
N ALA A 248 8.21 9.30 -11.99
CA ALA A 248 9.66 9.22 -11.86
C ALA A 248 10.30 10.57 -11.52
N PHE A 249 9.90 11.62 -12.26
CA PHE A 249 10.36 12.98 -12.02
C PHE A 249 9.86 13.54 -10.69
N GLN A 250 8.69 13.14 -10.19
CA GLN A 250 8.26 13.50 -8.84
C GLN A 250 9.12 12.79 -7.78
N SER A 251 9.32 11.48 -7.87
CA SER A 251 10.10 10.74 -6.86
C SER A 251 11.59 11.11 -6.81
N THR A 252 12.15 11.57 -7.94
CA THR A 252 13.47 12.23 -8.03
C THR A 252 13.66 13.33 -6.95
N MET A 253 12.58 14.06 -6.63
CA MET A 253 12.52 15.15 -5.64
C MET A 253 11.88 14.75 -4.30
N GLU A 254 11.44 13.50 -4.13
CA GLU A 254 10.93 12.99 -2.85
C GLU A 254 12.07 12.58 -1.91
N SER A 255 13.05 11.83 -2.42
CA SER A 255 14.19 11.33 -1.67
C SER A 255 15.13 12.47 -1.26
N GLY A 256 15.53 12.53 0.02
CA GLY A 256 16.55 13.46 0.53
C GLY A 256 16.14 14.94 0.64
N ILE A 257 14.90 15.28 0.31
CA ILE A 257 14.30 16.62 0.51
C ILE A 257 13.33 16.56 1.69
N ALA A 258 13.29 17.61 2.51
CA ALA A 258 12.35 17.71 3.63
C ALA A 258 10.89 17.71 3.14
N GLU A 259 10.01 17.02 3.86
CA GLU A 259 8.66 16.69 3.37
C GLU A 259 7.75 17.92 3.21
N ASN A 260 8.03 19.00 3.94
CA ASN A 260 7.36 20.29 3.81
C ASN A 260 7.91 21.16 2.66
N ASN A 261 9.11 20.85 2.15
CA ASN A 261 9.79 21.60 1.08
C ASN A 261 9.59 20.99 -0.32
N ARG A 262 9.13 19.73 -0.40
CA ARG A 262 8.87 19.02 -1.67
C ARG A 262 7.42 19.21 -2.14
N ARG A 263 7.20 19.07 -3.45
CA ARG A 263 5.87 19.09 -4.07
C ARG A 263 5.16 17.74 -3.90
N ILE A 264 3.90 17.78 -3.51
CA ILE A 264 3.06 16.64 -3.12
C ILE A 264 2.03 16.37 -4.23
N GLU A 265 1.88 15.12 -4.68
CA GLU A 265 0.84 14.74 -5.64
C GLU A 265 -0.51 14.60 -4.91
N LEU A 266 -1.53 15.29 -5.41
CA LEU A 266 -2.92 15.09 -4.98
C LEU A 266 -3.63 14.09 -5.88
N HIS A 267 -3.30 14.11 -7.18
CA HIS A 267 -3.81 13.21 -8.21
C HIS A 267 -2.96 13.29 -9.48
N ALA A 268 -2.72 12.16 -10.15
CA ALA A 268 -2.29 12.12 -11.54
C ALA A 268 -3.04 11.03 -12.32
N SER A 269 -3.43 11.31 -13.55
CA SER A 269 -4.07 10.34 -14.45
C SER A 269 -3.89 10.74 -15.91
N SER A 270 -3.58 9.79 -16.79
CA SER A 270 -3.63 10.00 -18.24
C SER A 270 -4.87 9.31 -18.84
N SER A 271 -5.41 9.83 -19.94
CA SER A 271 -6.45 9.16 -20.76
C SER A 271 -6.60 9.81 -22.14
N THR A 272 -7.25 9.12 -23.10
CA THR A 272 -7.63 9.73 -24.39
C THR A 272 -9.04 10.31 -24.31
N PHE A 273 -9.21 11.55 -24.79
CA PHE A 273 -10.51 12.21 -24.94
C PHE A 273 -10.88 12.37 -26.41
N GLU A 274 -12.05 11.86 -26.79
CA GLU A 274 -12.65 12.00 -28.14
C GLU A 274 -13.07 13.45 -28.44
N PRO A 275 -13.26 13.83 -29.72
CA PRO A 275 -13.70 15.18 -30.09
C PRO A 275 -15.01 15.58 -29.41
N ASN A 276 -15.04 16.75 -28.76
CA ASN A 276 -16.15 17.26 -27.93
C ASN A 276 -16.43 16.43 -26.65
N GLN A 277 -15.55 15.49 -26.27
CA GLN A 277 -15.68 14.79 -24.99
C GLN A 277 -15.44 15.76 -23.84
N VAL A 278 -16.31 15.68 -22.84
CA VAL A 278 -16.17 16.32 -21.54
C VAL A 278 -15.78 15.27 -20.52
N PHE A 279 -14.70 15.52 -19.78
CA PHE A 279 -14.31 14.78 -18.58
C PHE A 279 -14.48 15.69 -17.35
N SER A 280 -14.88 15.10 -16.23
CA SER A 280 -15.01 15.82 -14.95
C SER A 280 -14.61 14.90 -13.80
N SER A 281 -13.83 15.44 -12.86
CA SER A 281 -13.34 14.78 -11.65
C SER A 281 -12.97 15.84 -10.61
N GLY A 282 -12.29 15.46 -9.52
CA GLY A 282 -11.83 16.39 -8.50
C GLY A 282 -10.88 15.76 -7.48
N VAL A 283 -10.40 16.57 -6.54
CA VAL A 283 -9.48 16.19 -5.45
C VAL A 283 -9.87 16.87 -4.14
N TYR A 284 -9.53 16.26 -3.01
CA TYR A 284 -9.63 16.91 -1.70
C TYR A 284 -8.29 17.55 -1.31
N ILE A 285 -8.30 18.88 -1.14
CA ILE A 285 -7.20 19.65 -0.55
C ILE A 285 -7.49 19.78 0.95
N ASP A 286 -6.60 19.28 1.79
CA ASP A 286 -6.74 19.34 3.25
C ASP A 286 -5.96 20.55 3.87
N PRO A 287 -6.25 20.96 5.11
CA PRO A 287 -5.64 22.15 5.73
C PRO A 287 -4.11 22.12 5.91
N THR A 288 -3.46 20.97 5.74
CA THR A 288 -2.00 20.83 5.89
C THR A 288 -1.23 21.17 4.60
N VAL A 289 -1.95 21.33 3.48
CA VAL A 289 -1.42 21.66 2.15
C VAL A 289 -2.24 22.77 1.48
N GLY A 290 -1.90 23.13 0.24
CA GLY A 290 -2.68 24.07 -0.58
C GLY A 290 -1.87 25.23 -1.13
N ASN A 291 -0.66 25.49 -0.62
CA ASN A 291 0.19 26.59 -1.08
C ASN A 291 0.73 26.29 -2.49
N ASN A 292 0.66 27.28 -3.39
CA ASN A 292 1.15 27.19 -4.76
C ASN A 292 0.63 25.92 -5.49
N THR A 293 -0.67 25.66 -5.34
CA THR A 293 -1.35 24.52 -5.95
C THR A 293 -1.44 24.69 -7.46
N LEU A 294 -1.15 23.61 -8.18
CA LEU A 294 -1.12 23.54 -9.64
C LEU A 294 -2.08 22.47 -10.13
N PHE A 295 -2.84 22.81 -11.17
CA PHE A 295 -3.57 21.87 -12.00
C PHE A 295 -2.95 21.94 -13.40
N ASP A 296 -2.22 20.90 -13.77
CA ASP A 296 -1.48 20.78 -15.02
C ASP A 296 -2.17 19.78 -15.96
N PHE A 297 -2.27 20.14 -17.23
CA PHE A 297 -2.97 19.39 -18.29
C PHE A 297 -2.08 19.33 -19.54
N SER A 298 -1.18 18.36 -19.59
CA SER A 298 -0.38 18.05 -20.79
C SER A 298 -1.24 17.28 -21.80
N TYR A 299 -1.21 17.66 -23.07
CA TYR A 299 -2.00 17.04 -24.14
C TYR A 299 -1.13 16.52 -25.28
N PHE A 300 -1.55 15.42 -25.94
CA PHE A 300 -0.73 14.71 -26.93
C PHE A 300 -1.54 14.31 -28.16
N GLY A 301 -1.02 14.64 -29.34
CA GLY A 301 -1.67 14.39 -30.63
C GLY A 301 -2.61 15.51 -31.08
N GLY A 302 -3.09 15.41 -32.33
CA GLY A 302 -3.84 16.47 -33.01
C GLY A 302 -2.96 17.44 -33.80
N ALA A 303 -3.58 18.41 -34.46
CA ALA A 303 -2.88 19.50 -35.14
C ALA A 303 -2.79 20.71 -34.19
N LEU A 304 -1.58 21.22 -33.97
CA LEU A 304 -1.25 22.10 -32.85
C LEU A 304 -1.62 23.59 -33.05
N ASP A 305 -2.44 23.89 -34.06
CA ASP A 305 -2.67 25.26 -34.55
C ASP A 305 -3.77 26.03 -33.77
N VAL A 306 -4.42 25.39 -32.78
CA VAL A 306 -5.52 25.96 -31.96
C VAL A 306 -5.46 25.38 -30.54
N GLN A 307 -5.73 26.20 -29.52
CA GLN A 307 -5.98 25.78 -28.13
C GLN A 307 -6.94 24.57 -28.07
N PRO A 308 -6.45 23.35 -27.78
CA PRO A 308 -7.22 22.12 -27.99
C PRO A 308 -8.07 21.74 -26.78
N LEU A 309 -7.70 22.23 -25.59
CA LEU A 309 -8.40 21.99 -24.33
C LEU A 309 -9.08 23.26 -23.82
N GLN A 310 -10.34 23.12 -23.41
CA GLN A 310 -10.97 24.06 -22.49
C GLN A 310 -10.97 23.47 -21.08
N ILE A 311 -10.24 24.13 -20.17
CA ILE A 311 -10.18 23.79 -18.75
C ILE A 311 -11.10 24.74 -17.96
N VAL A 312 -11.85 24.18 -17.01
CA VAL A 312 -12.60 24.93 -15.99
C VAL A 312 -12.43 24.22 -14.66
N ILE A 313 -11.99 24.93 -13.62
CA ILE A 313 -11.82 24.42 -12.26
C ILE A 313 -12.77 25.19 -11.33
N THR A 314 -13.41 24.50 -10.39
CA THR A 314 -14.30 25.10 -9.39
C THR A 314 -13.87 24.68 -7.99
N ASN A 315 -13.68 25.65 -7.10
CA ASN A 315 -13.22 25.43 -5.72
C ASN A 315 -14.40 25.15 -4.74
N PRO A 316 -14.13 24.84 -3.45
CA PRO A 316 -15.14 24.56 -2.44
C PRO A 316 -16.12 25.72 -2.12
N MET A 317 -15.89 26.91 -2.69
CA MET A 317 -16.66 28.13 -2.48
C MET A 317 -17.42 28.58 -3.75
N ASP A 318 -17.57 27.68 -4.74
CA ASP A 318 -18.17 27.92 -6.06
C ASP A 318 -17.44 28.98 -6.94
N GLU A 319 -16.20 29.34 -6.60
CA GLU A 319 -15.35 30.22 -7.41
C GLU A 319 -14.76 29.43 -8.59
N VAL A 320 -14.77 30.05 -9.77
CA VAL A 320 -14.41 29.41 -11.05
C VAL A 320 -13.12 29.98 -11.60
N PHE A 321 -12.20 29.09 -11.96
CA PHE A 321 -10.92 29.38 -12.59
C PHE A 321 -10.93 28.81 -14.01
N ASP A 322 -10.95 29.68 -15.00
CA ASP A 322 -10.91 29.35 -16.43
C ASP A 322 -9.85 30.19 -17.16
N VAL A 323 -9.91 30.24 -18.49
CA VAL A 323 -8.99 31.01 -19.36
C VAL A 323 -8.92 32.52 -19.07
N SER A 324 -9.81 33.06 -18.23
CA SER A 324 -9.77 34.45 -17.75
C SER A 324 -8.99 34.67 -16.45
N HIS A 325 -8.56 33.59 -15.77
CA HIS A 325 -7.78 33.65 -14.53
C HIS A 325 -6.32 34.07 -14.78
N GLU A 326 -5.77 34.94 -13.94
CA GLU A 326 -4.38 35.44 -14.05
C GLU A 326 -3.34 34.31 -13.94
N GLY A 327 -3.66 33.23 -13.21
CA GLY A 327 -2.81 32.06 -13.10
C GLY A 327 -2.98 31.01 -14.20
N TYR A 328 -3.75 31.28 -15.27
CA TYR A 328 -3.93 30.38 -16.41
C TYR A 328 -2.82 30.61 -17.45
N GLY A 329 -1.95 29.62 -17.64
CA GLY A 329 -0.90 29.61 -18.66
C GLY A 329 -1.10 28.47 -19.67
N GLU A 330 -0.75 28.71 -20.93
CA GLU A 330 -0.72 27.69 -21.98
C GLU A 330 0.61 27.77 -22.72
N ASP A 331 1.30 26.63 -22.84
CA ASP A 331 2.53 26.46 -23.61
C ASP A 331 2.26 25.51 -24.78
N LEU A 332 2.06 26.10 -25.96
CA LEU A 332 1.76 25.36 -27.19
C LEU A 332 2.95 24.56 -27.72
N THR A 333 4.19 24.94 -27.37
CA THR A 333 5.41 24.25 -27.80
C THR A 333 5.57 22.92 -27.06
N PHE A 334 5.29 22.94 -25.75
CA PHE A 334 5.38 21.78 -24.87
C PHE A 334 4.03 21.16 -24.51
N GLN A 335 2.98 21.58 -25.22
CA GLN A 335 1.65 20.98 -25.21
C GLN A 335 1.04 20.85 -23.79
N ILE A 336 1.06 21.94 -23.00
CA ILE A 336 0.59 21.94 -21.60
C ILE A 336 -0.19 23.20 -21.25
N VAL A 337 -1.32 23.02 -20.55
CA VAL A 337 -2.06 24.08 -19.84
C VAL A 337 -1.80 23.94 -18.35
N THR A 338 -1.37 25.03 -17.70
CA THR A 338 -1.15 25.12 -16.25
C THR A 338 -2.12 26.11 -15.65
N VAL A 339 -2.86 25.72 -14.61
CA VAL A 339 -3.66 26.65 -13.81
C VAL A 339 -3.09 26.73 -12.39
N ARG A 340 -2.49 27.87 -12.06
CA ARG A 340 -1.89 28.16 -10.75
C ARG A 340 -2.90 28.83 -9.82
N ILE A 341 -3.17 28.19 -8.69
CA ILE A 341 -4.05 28.76 -7.65
C ILE A 341 -3.26 29.80 -6.83
N PRO A 342 -3.78 31.01 -6.63
CA PRO A 342 -3.05 32.07 -5.91
C PRO A 342 -2.98 31.79 -4.40
N GLY A 343 -1.77 31.87 -3.84
CA GLY A 343 -1.54 31.68 -2.41
C GLY A 343 -1.81 30.25 -1.93
N THR A 344 -2.49 30.13 -0.78
CA THR A 344 -2.90 28.84 -0.20
C THR A 344 -4.37 28.56 -0.57
N ALA A 345 -4.58 27.50 -1.35
CA ALA A 345 -5.90 27.02 -1.76
C ALA A 345 -6.80 26.74 -0.54
N VAL A 346 -8.08 27.14 -0.63
CA VAL A 346 -9.08 26.83 0.40
C VAL A 346 -9.28 25.31 0.54
N PRO A 347 -9.23 24.75 1.77
CA PRO A 347 -9.46 23.32 1.99
C PRO A 347 -10.88 22.88 1.61
N GLY A 348 -11.00 21.66 1.10
CA GLY A 348 -12.24 21.04 0.64
C GLY A 348 -12.09 20.33 -0.71
N PHE A 349 -13.21 19.99 -1.33
CA PHE A 349 -13.24 19.35 -2.65
C PHE A 349 -13.10 20.39 -3.77
N TRP A 350 -12.03 20.25 -4.56
CA TRP A 350 -11.81 21.02 -5.79
C TRP A 350 -12.19 20.16 -6.99
N SER A 351 -13.11 20.63 -7.82
CA SER A 351 -13.55 19.94 -9.03
C SER A 351 -12.94 20.56 -10.28
N TYR A 352 -12.75 19.76 -11.32
CA TYR A 352 -12.26 20.24 -12.61
C TYR A 352 -12.99 19.56 -13.77
N LYS A 353 -13.05 20.29 -14.88
CA LYS A 353 -13.69 19.89 -16.14
C LYS A 353 -12.70 20.13 -17.28
N VAL A 354 -12.43 19.07 -18.04
CA VAL A 354 -11.63 19.13 -19.27
C VAL A 354 -12.56 18.89 -20.46
N THR A 355 -12.46 19.71 -21.50
CA THR A 355 -13.21 19.52 -22.75
C THR A 355 -12.25 19.50 -23.93
N ASN A 356 -12.26 18.42 -24.73
CA ASN A 356 -11.53 18.36 -26.00
C ASN A 356 -12.30 19.15 -27.07
N ASN A 357 -11.80 20.33 -27.43
CA ASN A 357 -12.34 21.18 -28.49
C ASN A 357 -11.66 20.95 -29.85
N HIS A 358 -10.63 20.10 -29.92
CA HIS A 358 -9.95 19.72 -31.15
C HIS A 358 -10.78 18.71 -31.98
N SER A 359 -10.54 18.66 -33.29
CA SER A 359 -11.30 17.87 -34.26
C SER A 359 -10.96 16.36 -34.27
N SER A 360 -9.97 15.95 -33.49
CA SER A 360 -9.47 14.58 -33.35
C SER A 360 -9.29 14.22 -31.88
N ALA A 361 -9.30 12.93 -31.56
CA ALA A 361 -8.98 12.45 -30.22
C ALA A 361 -7.56 12.88 -29.81
N ILE A 362 -7.39 13.23 -28.53
CA ILE A 362 -6.12 13.65 -27.95
C ILE A 362 -5.89 12.91 -26.62
N GLY A 363 -4.65 12.51 -26.36
CA GLY A 363 -4.25 12.08 -25.02
C GLY A 363 -4.17 13.29 -24.09
N VAL A 364 -4.58 13.16 -22.84
CA VAL A 364 -4.42 14.19 -21.80
C VAL A 364 -3.90 13.54 -20.52
N LEU A 365 -2.72 13.98 -20.08
CA LEU A 365 -2.17 13.74 -18.76
C LEU A 365 -2.60 14.90 -17.85
N ILE A 366 -3.37 14.57 -16.83
CA ILE A 366 -3.82 15.48 -15.78
C ILE A 366 -2.96 15.23 -14.55
N THR A 367 -2.29 16.26 -14.03
CA THR A 367 -1.48 16.19 -12.81
C THR A 367 -1.83 17.35 -11.89
N ILE A 368 -2.08 17.04 -10.61
CA ILE A 368 -2.52 18.03 -9.62
C ILE A 368 -1.61 17.91 -8.40
N SER A 369 -0.98 19.02 -8.04
CA SER A 369 0.09 19.02 -7.04
C SER A 369 0.13 20.30 -6.21
N THR A 370 0.73 20.23 -5.02
CA THR A 370 0.69 21.31 -4.02
C THR A 370 1.93 21.30 -3.12
N LEU A 371 2.09 22.35 -2.30
CA LEU A 371 3.06 22.41 -1.20
C LEU A 371 2.33 22.42 0.15
N ALA A 372 3.09 22.22 1.24
CA ALA A 372 2.60 22.41 2.62
C ALA A 372 1.97 23.80 2.78
N SER A 373 0.89 23.90 3.56
CA SER A 373 0.04 25.11 3.61
C SER A 373 0.77 26.37 4.12
N GLN A 374 1.81 26.16 4.94
CA GLN A 374 2.77 27.15 5.43
C GLN A 374 4.01 26.43 6.03
N ASP A 375 5.10 27.17 6.27
CA ASP A 375 6.29 26.64 6.93
C ASP A 375 5.99 26.08 8.34
N GLY A 376 6.60 24.94 8.67
CA GLY A 376 6.48 24.31 10.00
C GLY A 376 5.15 23.61 10.28
N VAL A 377 4.27 23.45 9.29
CA VAL A 377 3.15 22.51 9.33
C VAL A 377 3.61 21.19 8.71
N ASP A 378 3.41 20.08 9.44
CA ASP A 378 3.60 18.74 8.90
C ASP A 378 2.43 18.41 7.95
N PRO A 379 2.68 18.23 6.63
CA PRO A 379 1.64 17.79 5.70
C PRO A 379 1.24 16.33 5.97
N ILE A 380 0.03 15.96 5.56
CA ILE A 380 -0.28 14.53 5.35
C ILE A 380 0.57 14.05 4.16
N ILE A 381 1.39 13.04 4.42
CA ILE A 381 2.34 12.42 3.49
C ILE A 381 1.95 10.97 3.27
N VAL A 382 2.20 10.51 2.05
CA VAL A 382 2.19 9.10 1.67
C VAL A 382 3.59 8.67 1.24
N SER A 383 3.93 7.40 1.43
CA SER A 383 5.08 6.76 0.78
C SER A 383 4.64 5.44 0.14
N SER A 384 5.43 4.91 -0.80
CA SER A 384 5.13 3.62 -1.44
C SER A 384 6.41 2.89 -1.82
N GLU A 385 6.40 1.57 -1.59
CA GLU A 385 7.49 0.65 -1.86
C GLU A 385 6.92 -0.68 -2.40
N LEU A 386 7.77 -1.44 -3.08
CA LEU A 386 7.48 -2.79 -3.59
C LEU A 386 8.44 -3.79 -2.93
N SER A 387 8.07 -5.08 -2.88
CA SER A 387 8.97 -6.13 -2.36
C SER A 387 10.31 -6.23 -3.11
N GLY A 388 10.36 -5.85 -4.39
CA GLY A 388 11.58 -5.75 -5.19
C GLY A 388 11.36 -5.11 -6.56
N SER A 389 12.46 -4.76 -7.24
CA SER A 389 12.45 -4.34 -8.66
C SER A 389 12.53 -5.51 -9.65
N ILE A 390 12.76 -6.72 -9.12
CA ILE A 390 12.57 -8.01 -9.78
C ILE A 390 11.62 -8.80 -8.88
N THR A 391 10.81 -9.68 -9.49
CA THR A 391 10.00 -10.66 -8.75
C THR A 391 10.28 -12.05 -9.34
N ASP A 392 10.79 -12.97 -8.53
CA ASP A 392 11.05 -14.36 -8.94
C ASP A 392 9.75 -15.18 -8.96
N PHE A 393 8.94 -14.91 -9.98
CA PHE A 393 7.68 -15.60 -10.23
C PHE A 393 7.88 -17.10 -10.55
N VAL A 394 9.09 -17.55 -10.90
CA VAL A 394 9.37 -18.97 -11.17
C VAL A 394 9.46 -19.75 -9.86
N ASP A 395 10.23 -19.25 -8.89
CA ASP A 395 10.32 -19.82 -7.54
C ASP A 395 9.17 -19.36 -6.59
N ARG A 396 8.10 -18.81 -7.17
CA ARG A 396 6.84 -18.39 -6.51
C ARG A 396 6.99 -17.23 -5.53
N GLU A 397 7.95 -16.34 -5.73
CA GLU A 397 8.02 -15.08 -5.00
C GLU A 397 6.83 -14.17 -5.39
N PRO A 398 6.04 -13.66 -4.43
CA PRO A 398 4.95 -12.75 -4.73
C PRO A 398 5.41 -11.29 -4.76
N LEU A 399 4.86 -10.52 -5.69
CA LEU A 399 5.01 -9.06 -5.67
C LEU A 399 4.11 -8.50 -4.56
N ILE A 400 4.69 -7.73 -3.63
CA ILE A 400 3.96 -7.03 -2.57
C ILE A 400 3.96 -5.54 -2.89
N ALA A 401 2.80 -4.90 -2.77
CA ALA A 401 2.68 -3.43 -2.80
C ALA A 401 2.49 -2.90 -1.38
N PHE A 402 3.29 -1.90 -0.99
CA PHE A 402 3.21 -1.19 0.28
C PHE A 402 2.87 0.29 0.06
N GLY A 403 2.03 0.84 0.94
CA GLY A 403 1.61 2.23 0.96
C GLY A 403 1.48 2.76 2.38
N GLU A 404 2.44 3.58 2.81
CA GLU A 404 2.39 4.30 4.09
C GLU A 404 1.51 5.53 3.98
N VAL A 405 0.76 5.89 5.03
CA VAL A 405 0.12 7.20 5.15
C VAL A 405 0.19 7.75 6.59
N ARG A 406 0.75 8.95 6.74
CA ARG A 406 1.03 9.58 8.04
C ARG A 406 0.95 11.11 8.00
N GLN A 407 0.82 11.73 9.17
CA GLN A 407 1.11 13.15 9.37
C GLN A 407 2.27 13.30 10.35
N GLY A 408 3.38 13.91 9.91
CA GLY A 408 4.61 13.96 10.69
C GLY A 408 5.11 12.54 10.99
N THR A 409 5.09 12.14 12.27
CA THR A 409 5.41 10.78 12.74
C THR A 409 4.20 9.96 13.18
N TYR A 410 2.96 10.43 12.93
CA TYR A 410 1.72 9.79 13.37
C TYR A 410 1.01 9.08 12.20
N PRO A 411 0.81 7.75 12.24
CA PRO A 411 0.14 7.04 11.16
C PRO A 411 -1.35 7.37 11.10
N ILE A 412 -1.92 7.24 9.90
CA ILE A 412 -3.36 7.45 9.65
C ILE A 412 -3.98 6.13 9.23
N ILE A 413 -4.91 5.62 10.03
CA ILE A 413 -5.66 4.39 9.76
C ILE A 413 -7.04 4.71 9.14
N ASN A 414 -7.77 3.69 8.69
CA ASN A 414 -9.08 3.79 8.02
C ASN A 414 -9.13 4.70 6.76
N VAL A 415 -7.97 4.93 6.12
CA VAL A 415 -7.82 5.49 4.77
C VAL A 415 -8.18 4.42 3.74
N THR A 416 -8.77 4.81 2.60
CA THR A 416 -8.91 3.91 1.44
C THR A 416 -7.67 4.05 0.55
N VAL A 417 -6.95 2.94 0.34
CA VAL A 417 -5.73 2.89 -0.47
C VAL A 417 -5.94 1.93 -1.64
N ILE A 418 -5.89 2.45 -2.86
CA ILE A 418 -6.06 1.68 -4.09
C ILE A 418 -4.74 1.69 -4.87
N ALA A 419 -4.18 0.51 -5.11
CA ALA A 419 -3.14 0.32 -6.11
C ALA A 419 -3.77 0.12 -7.48
N THR A 420 -3.30 0.86 -8.48
CA THR A 420 -3.55 0.63 -9.91
C THR A 420 -2.26 0.07 -10.51
N ILE A 421 -2.37 -1.09 -11.16
CA ILE A 421 -1.24 -1.90 -11.60
C ILE A 421 -1.27 -1.99 -13.13
N GLU A 422 -0.36 -1.27 -13.79
CA GLU A 422 -0.04 -1.46 -15.21
C GLU A 422 0.60 -2.83 -15.42
N ARG A 423 0.22 -3.51 -16.51
CA ARG A 423 0.65 -4.87 -16.83
C ARG A 423 1.38 -4.89 -18.19
N PRO A 424 2.23 -5.89 -18.47
CA PRO A 424 2.79 -6.08 -19.80
C PRO A 424 1.69 -6.30 -20.85
N PRO A 425 1.95 -5.91 -22.12
CA PRO A 425 1.05 -6.18 -23.23
C PRO A 425 0.87 -7.69 -23.44
N ASP A 426 -0.13 -8.08 -24.23
CA ASP A 426 -0.27 -9.48 -24.64
C ASP A 426 0.81 -9.92 -25.65
N GLN A 427 0.79 -11.20 -26.04
CA GLN A 427 1.77 -11.80 -26.95
C GLN A 427 1.74 -11.21 -28.37
N ASP A 428 0.64 -10.56 -28.78
CA ASP A 428 0.50 -9.84 -30.05
C ASP A 428 0.94 -8.36 -29.92
N GLY A 429 1.26 -7.90 -28.72
CA GLY A 429 1.70 -6.53 -28.41
C GLY A 429 0.58 -5.56 -28.07
N ASN A 430 -0.66 -6.02 -27.84
CA ASN A 430 -1.77 -5.13 -27.48
C ASN A 430 -1.64 -4.68 -26.01
N PRO A 431 -1.85 -3.40 -25.68
CA PRO A 431 -1.94 -2.93 -24.29
C PRO A 431 -3.07 -3.63 -23.53
N GLN A 432 -2.80 -4.00 -22.27
CA GLN A 432 -3.81 -4.54 -21.37
C GLN A 432 -4.33 -3.46 -20.43
N ASP A 433 -5.62 -3.52 -20.07
CA ASP A 433 -6.19 -2.66 -19.03
C ASP A 433 -5.47 -2.90 -17.69
N PRO A 434 -5.21 -1.86 -16.87
CA PRO A 434 -4.60 -2.00 -15.56
C PRO A 434 -5.57 -2.65 -14.57
N VAL A 435 -5.02 -3.37 -13.58
CA VAL A 435 -5.80 -3.99 -12.49
C VAL A 435 -5.83 -3.04 -11.29
N GLN A 436 -6.94 -3.00 -10.57
CA GLN A 436 -7.03 -2.28 -9.30
C GLN A 436 -7.20 -3.24 -8.12
N ILE A 437 -6.39 -3.07 -7.09
CA ILE A 437 -6.50 -3.79 -5.81
C ILE A 437 -6.53 -2.79 -4.64
N GLN A 438 -7.36 -3.06 -3.63
CA GLN A 438 -7.36 -2.30 -2.39
C GLN A 438 -6.34 -2.90 -1.42
N LEU A 439 -5.38 -2.08 -0.97
CA LEU A 439 -4.42 -2.43 0.07
C LEU A 439 -5.07 -2.26 1.45
N LEU A 440 -4.61 -3.03 2.44
CA LEU A 440 -5.23 -3.10 3.76
C LEU A 440 -4.20 -2.87 4.87
N ASP A 441 -4.65 -2.19 5.93
CA ASP A 441 -4.01 -2.12 7.24
C ASP A 441 -4.97 -2.87 8.20
N ASN A 442 -4.73 -4.17 8.39
CA ASN A 442 -5.63 -5.09 9.07
C ASN A 442 -4.96 -6.16 9.97
N GLY A 443 -3.67 -6.43 9.79
CA GLY A 443 -2.85 -7.43 10.48
C GLY A 443 -2.82 -8.83 9.86
N ALA A 444 -3.20 -8.98 8.59
CA ALA A 444 -3.23 -10.26 7.88
C ALA A 444 -2.83 -10.13 6.39
N GLY A 445 -2.49 -11.27 5.77
CA GLY A 445 -2.03 -11.29 4.37
C GLY A 445 -0.62 -10.73 4.27
N ALA A 446 -0.41 -9.79 3.35
CA ALA A 446 0.84 -9.03 3.26
C ALA A 446 1.08 -8.12 4.49
N ASP A 447 0.03 -7.65 5.16
CA ASP A 447 0.17 -6.79 6.34
C ASP A 447 0.49 -7.61 7.59
N VAL A 448 1.67 -7.36 8.15
CA VAL A 448 2.15 -8.01 9.38
C VAL A 448 1.84 -7.24 10.66
N THR A 449 1.32 -6.00 10.63
CA THR A 449 1.14 -5.13 11.82
C THR A 449 -0.01 -4.13 11.68
N LYS A 450 -1.22 -4.61 11.99
CA LYS A 450 -2.44 -3.82 12.14
C LYS A 450 -2.26 -2.49 12.88
N ASN A 451 -2.90 -1.46 12.34
CA ASN A 451 -3.04 -0.09 12.78
C ASN A 451 -1.69 0.65 12.91
N ASP A 452 -0.71 0.36 12.05
CA ASP A 452 0.55 1.10 11.98
C ASP A 452 0.64 2.09 10.80
N GLY A 453 -0.40 2.17 9.95
CA GLY A 453 -0.48 3.10 8.83
C GLY A 453 0.22 2.62 7.55
N ILE A 454 0.79 1.42 7.55
CA ILE A 454 1.33 0.76 6.35
C ILE A 454 0.26 -0.16 5.78
N TYR A 455 -0.37 0.29 4.70
CA TYR A 455 -1.30 -0.51 3.93
C TYR A 455 -0.53 -1.42 2.98
N SER A 456 -0.88 -2.70 2.89
CA SER A 456 -0.22 -3.60 1.93
C SER A 456 -1.14 -4.68 1.36
N ARG A 457 -0.67 -5.33 0.28
CA ARG A 457 -1.30 -6.50 -0.34
C ARG A 457 -0.36 -7.26 -1.27
N TYR A 458 -0.59 -8.55 -1.44
CA TYR A 458 0.01 -9.33 -2.53
C TYR A 458 -0.64 -9.00 -3.89
N PHE A 459 0.15 -9.04 -4.96
CA PHE A 459 -0.32 -9.06 -6.34
C PHE A 459 0.01 -10.41 -6.97
N THR A 460 -1.04 -11.09 -7.46
CA THR A 460 -0.96 -12.44 -8.04
C THR A 460 -1.46 -12.52 -9.49
N ASN A 461 -2.12 -11.46 -10.00
CA ASN A 461 -2.73 -11.47 -11.34
C ASN A 461 -1.74 -11.10 -12.46
N PHE A 462 -0.61 -11.80 -12.49
CA PHE A 462 0.40 -11.69 -13.53
C PHE A 462 -0.16 -12.12 -14.91
N THR A 463 0.40 -11.57 -15.98
CA THR A 463 -0.02 -11.82 -17.37
C THR A 463 1.13 -12.28 -18.28
N GLY A 464 2.35 -12.37 -17.76
CA GLY A 464 3.54 -12.83 -18.46
C GLY A 464 4.83 -12.14 -18.02
N VAL A 465 5.92 -12.39 -18.75
CA VAL A 465 7.20 -11.70 -18.63
C VAL A 465 7.05 -10.21 -18.98
N GLY A 466 7.71 -9.34 -18.22
CA GLY A 466 7.70 -7.90 -18.45
C GLY A 466 7.65 -7.08 -17.16
N PHE A 467 7.37 -5.79 -17.31
CA PHE A 467 7.30 -4.82 -16.23
C PHE A 467 5.86 -4.59 -15.77
N TYR A 468 5.68 -4.57 -14.45
CA TYR A 468 4.45 -4.24 -13.76
C TYR A 468 4.67 -2.91 -13.03
N GLY A 469 3.98 -1.86 -13.47
CA GLY A 469 4.07 -0.51 -12.89
C GLY A 469 2.96 -0.30 -11.88
N ILE A 470 3.27 0.27 -10.70
CA ILE A 470 2.31 0.37 -9.59
C ILE A 470 2.15 1.83 -9.16
N LYS A 471 0.91 2.31 -9.21
CA LYS A 471 0.50 3.64 -8.72
C LYS A 471 -0.46 3.49 -7.55
N LEU A 472 -0.23 4.19 -6.45
CA LEU A 472 -1.15 4.25 -5.31
C LEU A 472 -1.96 5.55 -5.31
N ALA A 473 -3.24 5.43 -4.97
CA ALA A 473 -4.13 6.55 -4.65
C ALA A 473 -4.72 6.36 -3.24
N PHE A 474 -4.63 7.40 -2.42
CA PHE A 474 -5.09 7.42 -1.03
C PHE A 474 -6.18 8.48 -0.86
N PHE A 475 -7.31 8.13 -0.26
CA PHE A 475 -8.43 9.05 -0.09
C PHE A 475 -9.23 8.84 1.20
N ASN A 476 -9.71 9.96 1.76
CA ASN A 476 -10.56 10.03 2.96
C ASN A 476 -11.85 10.84 2.69
N GLU A 477 -12.64 10.42 1.71
CA GLU A 477 -13.86 11.14 1.31
C GLU A 477 -14.93 11.17 2.41
N ILE A 478 -15.04 10.09 3.19
CA ILE A 478 -16.11 9.88 4.18
C ILE A 478 -15.74 10.47 5.56
N GLY A 479 -14.49 10.90 5.75
CA GLY A 479 -13.97 11.34 7.06
C GLY A 479 -13.79 10.17 8.05
N SER A 480 -13.66 8.94 7.55
CA SER A 480 -13.47 7.72 8.33
C SER A 480 -12.05 7.53 8.85
N ALA A 481 -11.07 8.19 8.22
CA ALA A 481 -9.66 8.04 8.57
C ALA A 481 -9.31 8.72 9.90
N ILE A 482 -8.39 8.11 10.65
CA ILE A 482 -8.04 8.49 12.02
C ILE A 482 -6.53 8.58 12.16
N ILE A 483 -6.03 9.74 12.62
CA ILE A 483 -4.62 9.94 12.97
C ILE A 483 -4.39 9.35 14.37
N LEU A 484 -3.54 8.33 14.46
CA LEU A 484 -3.20 7.67 15.72
C LEU A 484 -2.02 8.37 16.39
N ARG A 485 -2.26 8.92 17.57
CA ARG A 485 -1.26 9.57 18.40
C ARG A 485 -0.85 8.64 19.55
N PRO A 486 0.42 8.66 20.00
CA PRO A 486 0.80 8.00 21.23
C PRO A 486 -0.09 8.51 22.38
N ALA A 487 -0.68 7.59 23.14
CA ALA A 487 -1.24 7.94 24.43
C ALA A 487 -0.13 8.57 25.31
N GLU A 488 -0.49 9.53 26.17
CA GLU A 488 0.45 10.21 27.07
C GLU A 488 1.02 9.25 28.13
N LEU A 489 2.04 8.49 27.74
CA LEU A 489 2.84 7.62 28.60
C LEU A 489 4.26 8.19 28.69
N PRO A 490 4.84 8.35 29.90
CA PRO A 490 6.21 8.86 30.06
C PRO A 490 7.30 7.87 29.61
N PHE A 491 6.91 6.70 29.09
CA PHE A 491 7.79 5.64 28.63
C PHE A 491 7.29 5.01 27.33
N SER A 492 8.16 4.27 26.64
CA SER A 492 7.85 3.64 25.35
C SER A 492 6.86 2.48 25.50
N ARG A 493 6.07 2.19 24.47
CA ARG A 493 5.08 1.09 24.40
C ARG A 493 5.66 -0.34 24.52
N VAL A 494 6.98 -0.49 24.69
CA VAL A 494 7.63 -1.79 24.91
C VAL A 494 7.19 -2.34 26.28
N PRO A 495 6.61 -3.55 26.36
CA PRO A 495 6.26 -4.17 27.63
C PRO A 495 7.51 -4.28 28.53
N ALA A 496 7.42 -3.78 29.75
CA ALA A 496 8.53 -3.87 30.69
C ALA A 496 8.73 -5.31 31.15
N TYR A 497 9.98 -5.77 31.15
CA TYR A 497 10.33 -6.98 31.88
C TYR A 497 10.20 -6.69 33.38
N VAL A 498 9.25 -7.37 34.03
CA VAL A 498 9.06 -7.36 35.48
C VAL A 498 9.38 -8.77 35.98
N ASP A 499 10.18 -8.86 37.04
CA ASP A 499 10.52 -10.15 37.66
C ASP A 499 9.24 -10.88 38.09
N PRO A 500 8.96 -12.12 37.61
CA PRO A 500 7.80 -12.90 38.02
C PRO A 500 7.67 -13.05 39.53
N GLN A 501 8.77 -13.07 40.29
CA GLN A 501 8.73 -13.15 41.75
C GLN A 501 8.37 -11.83 42.44
N GLU A 502 8.58 -10.66 41.82
CA GLU A 502 8.08 -9.38 42.33
C GLU A 502 6.61 -9.19 41.95
N LEU A 503 6.25 -9.63 40.74
CA LEU A 503 4.86 -9.76 40.29
C LEU A 503 4.00 -10.59 41.25
N LEU A 504 4.46 -11.78 41.63
CA LEU A 504 3.77 -12.67 42.58
C LEU A 504 3.72 -12.11 44.02
N LYS A 505 4.50 -11.08 44.35
CA LYS A 505 4.41 -10.33 45.62
C LYS A 505 3.45 -9.13 45.54
N GLY A 506 2.93 -8.81 44.35
CA GLY A 506 2.11 -7.62 44.09
C GLY A 506 2.92 -6.34 43.80
N ASN A 507 4.24 -6.44 43.65
CA ASN A 507 5.13 -5.29 43.44
C ASN A 507 5.22 -4.93 41.95
N ILE A 508 4.18 -4.29 41.41
CA ILE A 508 4.23 -3.71 40.06
C ILE A 508 5.06 -2.42 40.09
N PRO A 509 6.09 -2.23 39.24
CA PRO A 509 6.88 -1.02 39.26
C PRO A 509 6.09 0.20 38.76
N ILE A 510 6.31 1.33 39.40
CA ILE A 510 5.72 2.63 39.06
C ILE A 510 6.85 3.54 38.58
N ILE A 511 6.70 4.14 37.39
CA ILE A 511 7.61 5.16 36.86
C ILE A 511 6.82 6.46 36.72
N ASP A 512 7.34 7.54 37.33
CA ASP A 512 6.78 8.90 37.30
C ASP A 512 5.27 9.00 37.65
N GLY A 513 4.80 8.08 38.50
CA GLY A 513 3.41 7.99 38.96
C GLY A 513 2.53 7.04 38.14
N THR A 514 2.99 6.56 36.99
CA THR A 514 2.27 5.61 36.13
C THR A 514 2.72 4.18 36.43
N ILE A 515 1.75 3.27 36.59
CA ILE A 515 1.98 1.82 36.74
C ILE A 515 2.46 1.27 35.39
N LEU A 516 3.56 0.49 35.37
CA LEU A 516 3.99 -0.15 34.13
C LEU A 516 2.98 -1.21 33.66
N PRO A 517 2.57 -1.22 32.38
CA PRO A 517 1.76 -2.30 31.83
C PRO A 517 2.60 -3.60 31.84
N LEU A 518 2.04 -4.62 32.49
CA LEU A 518 2.66 -5.93 32.59
C LEU A 518 2.63 -6.65 31.23
N PRO A 519 3.56 -7.57 30.95
CA PRO A 519 3.46 -8.44 29.79
C PRO A 519 2.11 -9.16 29.76
N GLY A 520 1.34 -8.99 28.68
CA GLY A 520 -0.01 -9.54 28.52
C GLY A 520 -1.17 -8.62 28.95
N ILE A 521 -0.90 -7.47 29.61
CA ILE A 521 -1.90 -6.41 29.77
C ILE A 521 -2.01 -5.62 28.46
N PRO A 522 -3.23 -5.27 28.00
CA PRO A 522 -3.39 -4.38 26.85
C PRO A 522 -2.64 -3.06 27.04
N VAL A 523 -1.82 -2.69 26.05
CA VAL A 523 -1.20 -1.37 25.99
C VAL A 523 -2.32 -0.33 25.88
N PRO A 524 -2.26 0.81 26.61
CA PRO A 524 -3.25 1.86 26.47
C PRO A 524 -3.45 2.29 25.00
N GLU A 525 -4.72 2.26 24.58
CA GLU A 525 -5.15 2.65 23.24
C GLU A 525 -4.58 4.03 22.86
N PRO A 526 -4.16 4.22 21.59
CA PRO A 526 -3.68 5.52 21.13
C PRO A 526 -4.75 6.61 21.33
N ASP A 527 -4.29 7.85 21.56
CA ASP A 527 -5.17 9.00 21.33
C ASP A 527 -5.52 9.07 19.83
N SER A 528 -6.72 9.52 19.51
CA SER A 528 -7.28 9.41 18.16
C SER A 528 -7.92 10.72 17.71
N ALA A 529 -7.36 11.32 16.67
CA ALA A 529 -7.90 12.51 16.04
C ALA A 529 -8.50 12.16 14.66
N PRO A 530 -9.71 12.61 14.31
CA PRO A 530 -10.22 12.48 12.95
C PRO A 530 -9.27 13.14 11.94
N ALA A 531 -8.92 12.44 10.87
CA ALA A 531 -8.16 13.02 9.77
C ALA A 531 -9.10 13.88 8.89
N PRO A 532 -8.63 15.02 8.35
CA PRO A 532 -9.39 15.79 7.36
C PRO A 532 -9.60 14.96 6.09
N SER A 533 -10.60 15.32 5.27
CA SER A 533 -10.72 14.75 3.92
C SER A 533 -9.54 15.20 3.06
N PHE A 534 -8.82 14.24 2.48
CA PHE A 534 -7.65 14.46 1.63
C PHE A 534 -7.66 13.51 0.43
N SER A 535 -6.96 13.92 -0.64
CA SER A 535 -6.50 13.07 -1.72
C SER A 535 -4.96 13.10 -1.75
N ARG A 536 -4.33 11.96 -2.03
CA ARG A 536 -2.90 11.86 -2.38
C ARG A 536 -2.71 10.81 -3.46
N GLY A 537 -1.73 11.04 -4.33
CA GLY A 537 -1.18 10.00 -5.21
C GLY A 537 0.31 9.79 -4.92
N ILE A 538 0.84 8.65 -5.32
CA ILE A 538 2.28 8.37 -5.41
C ILE A 538 2.52 7.14 -6.30
N SER A 539 3.75 6.94 -6.75
CA SER A 539 4.18 5.75 -7.47
C SER A 539 4.95 4.80 -6.56
N GLY A 540 4.68 3.49 -6.68
CA GLY A 540 5.55 2.44 -6.18
C GLY A 540 6.72 2.13 -7.12
N GLY A 541 6.78 2.76 -8.30
CA GLY A 541 7.73 2.41 -9.36
C GLY A 541 7.27 1.18 -10.14
N SER A 542 8.20 0.32 -10.53
CA SER A 542 7.89 -0.95 -11.21
C SER A 542 8.80 -2.12 -10.80
N SER A 543 8.25 -3.32 -10.87
CA SER A 543 8.98 -4.59 -10.80
C SER A 543 9.01 -5.28 -12.17
N ARG A 544 10.08 -6.02 -12.47
CA ARG A 544 10.15 -6.93 -13.63
C ARG A 544 9.92 -8.38 -13.20
N VAL A 545 8.99 -9.06 -13.88
CA VAL A 545 8.98 -10.52 -13.95
C VAL A 545 9.90 -10.93 -15.11
N PRO A 546 11.04 -11.59 -14.86
CA PRO A 546 12.02 -11.91 -15.91
C PRO A 546 11.64 -13.17 -16.70
N GLU A 547 11.08 -14.16 -16.02
CA GLU A 547 10.74 -15.49 -16.52
C GLU A 547 9.39 -15.96 -15.91
N ILE A 548 8.78 -16.97 -16.51
CA ILE A 548 7.53 -17.61 -16.05
C ILE A 548 7.71 -19.14 -16.05
N PRO A 549 7.01 -19.91 -15.19
CA PRO A 549 7.16 -21.38 -15.16
C PRO A 549 6.84 -22.05 -16.50
N GLU A 550 7.52 -23.16 -16.81
CA GLU A 550 7.26 -23.90 -18.05
C GLU A 550 5.79 -24.34 -18.17
N ASN A 551 5.16 -23.97 -19.28
CA ASN A 551 3.74 -24.23 -19.61
C ASN A 551 2.71 -23.43 -18.77
N TRP A 552 3.12 -22.49 -17.93
CA TRP A 552 2.19 -21.57 -17.24
C TRP A 552 1.51 -20.61 -18.23
N SER A 553 0.24 -20.29 -17.97
CA SER A 553 -0.56 -19.33 -18.70
C SER A 553 -1.37 -18.41 -17.77
N PRO A 554 -1.74 -17.19 -18.20
CA PRO A 554 -2.48 -16.25 -17.34
C PRO A 554 -3.82 -16.80 -16.85
N GLY A 555 -3.89 -17.10 -15.55
CA GLY A 555 -5.05 -17.73 -14.91
C GLY A 555 -4.78 -19.15 -14.37
N ASP A 556 -3.59 -19.71 -14.58
CA ASP A 556 -3.14 -20.91 -13.86
C ASP A 556 -2.70 -20.55 -12.44
N ASP A 557 -3.25 -21.26 -11.45
CA ASP A 557 -2.89 -21.19 -10.03
C ASP A 557 -1.43 -21.63 -9.81
N LEU A 558 -0.69 -20.80 -9.09
CA LEU A 558 0.68 -21.06 -8.62
C LEU A 558 0.85 -20.84 -7.11
N PHE A 559 -0.05 -20.09 -6.48
CA PHE A 559 0.14 -19.51 -5.15
C PHE A 559 -0.83 -20.15 -4.14
N PRO A 560 -0.34 -20.89 -3.13
CA PRO A 560 -1.22 -21.37 -2.06
C PRO A 560 -1.76 -20.20 -1.21
N PRO A 561 -2.82 -20.45 -0.40
CA PRO A 561 -3.32 -19.49 0.59
C PRO A 561 -2.23 -19.05 1.57
N ASN A 562 -2.27 -17.78 2.02
CA ASN A 562 -1.25 -17.28 2.96
C ASN A 562 -1.37 -17.92 4.35
N ALA A 563 -0.25 -18.02 5.08
CA ALA A 563 -0.25 -18.42 6.47
C ALA A 563 -1.06 -17.41 7.33
N ILE A 564 -1.90 -17.93 8.23
CA ILE A 564 -2.71 -17.11 9.14
C ILE A 564 -1.83 -16.61 10.29
N LEU A 565 -1.64 -15.29 10.42
CA LEU A 565 -0.71 -14.67 11.39
C LEU A 565 -1.40 -14.12 12.65
N ASP A 566 -2.73 -14.12 12.71
CA ASP A 566 -3.55 -13.54 13.78
C ASP A 566 -4.42 -14.55 14.55
N LEU A 567 -4.16 -15.87 14.40
CA LEU A 567 -4.92 -16.91 15.09
C LEU A 567 -4.79 -16.77 16.61
N ILE A 568 -5.93 -16.67 17.28
CA ILE A 568 -6.04 -16.56 18.74
C ILE A 568 -7.17 -17.43 19.28
N VAL A 569 -7.05 -17.88 20.53
CA VAL A 569 -8.18 -18.40 21.31
C VAL A 569 -8.81 -17.23 22.06
N THR A 570 -10.07 -16.92 21.80
CA THR A 570 -10.78 -15.78 22.42
C THR A 570 -11.54 -16.15 23.69
N SER A 571 -11.91 -17.43 23.83
CA SER A 571 -12.50 -17.99 25.05
C SER A 571 -12.36 -19.50 25.10
N SER A 572 -12.45 -20.07 26.30
CA SER A 572 -12.52 -21.51 26.53
C SER A 572 -13.44 -21.83 27.71
N SER A 573 -13.99 -23.03 27.74
CA SER A 573 -14.93 -23.49 28.77
C SER A 573 -14.65 -24.93 29.15
N TYR A 574 -14.39 -25.14 30.44
CA TYR A 574 -14.29 -26.46 31.05
C TYR A 574 -15.65 -27.18 31.06
N GLU A 575 -16.74 -26.48 31.37
CA GLU A 575 -18.08 -27.07 31.52
C GLU A 575 -18.67 -27.61 30.22
N THR A 576 -18.27 -27.04 29.07
CA THR A 576 -18.76 -27.45 27.74
C THR A 576 -17.72 -28.18 26.90
N GLU A 577 -16.49 -28.36 27.39
CA GLU A 577 -15.35 -28.94 26.66
C GLU A 577 -15.04 -28.20 25.34
N THR A 578 -15.01 -26.86 25.36
CA THR A 578 -14.87 -26.05 24.12
C THR A 578 -13.81 -24.96 24.17
N ALA A 579 -13.19 -24.69 23.03
CA ALA A 579 -12.39 -23.48 22.76
C ALA A 579 -12.97 -22.70 21.56
N THR A 580 -12.91 -21.37 21.62
CA THR A 580 -13.32 -20.47 20.53
C THR A 580 -12.08 -19.91 19.84
N LEU A 581 -11.88 -20.27 18.58
CA LEU A 581 -10.81 -19.78 17.72
C LEU A 581 -11.31 -18.57 16.92
N GLN A 582 -10.47 -17.55 16.78
CA GLN A 582 -10.71 -16.40 15.90
C GLN A 582 -9.44 -16.10 15.10
N PHE A 583 -9.62 -15.77 13.82
CA PHE A 583 -8.56 -15.36 12.90
C PHE A 583 -9.14 -14.53 11.75
N THR A 584 -8.29 -14.01 10.88
CA THR A 584 -8.65 -13.36 9.62
C THR A 584 -8.46 -14.35 8.46
N ALA A 585 -9.47 -14.45 7.59
CA ALA A 585 -9.46 -15.40 6.48
C ALA A 585 -8.32 -15.10 5.48
N PRO A 586 -7.54 -16.12 5.05
CA PRO A 586 -6.67 -16.03 3.88
C PRO A 586 -7.48 -16.19 2.57
N GLY A 587 -6.82 -16.01 1.43
CA GLY A 587 -7.39 -16.17 0.10
C GLY A 587 -7.33 -17.57 -0.49
N ASP A 588 -7.56 -17.64 -1.80
CA ASP A 588 -7.22 -18.74 -2.71
C ASP A 588 -5.72 -18.54 -3.05
N ASP A 589 -5.39 -17.57 -3.90
CA ASP A 589 -4.02 -17.07 -4.10
C ASP A 589 -3.62 -16.13 -2.96
N LEU A 590 -2.77 -16.58 -2.01
CA LEU A 590 -2.27 -15.78 -0.88
C LEU A 590 -3.39 -15.04 -0.11
N ASP A 591 -3.50 -13.71 -0.26
CA ASP A 591 -4.54 -12.86 0.36
C ASP A 591 -5.66 -12.40 -0.61
N SER A 592 -5.79 -13.06 -1.76
CA SER A 592 -6.78 -12.77 -2.81
C SER A 592 -7.81 -13.90 -2.94
N GLY A 593 -9.09 -13.57 -3.12
CA GLY A 593 -10.15 -14.57 -3.32
C GLY A 593 -10.62 -15.27 -2.03
N TYR A 594 -10.96 -16.56 -2.15
CA TYR A 594 -11.55 -17.39 -1.09
C TYR A 594 -10.80 -18.72 -1.04
N ALA A 595 -10.31 -19.14 0.13
CA ALA A 595 -9.85 -20.51 0.29
C ALA A 595 -10.97 -21.54 0.01
N SER A 596 -10.63 -22.73 -0.47
CA SER A 596 -11.58 -23.82 -0.67
C SER A 596 -11.99 -24.47 0.66
N PHE A 597 -11.02 -24.76 1.54
CA PHE A 597 -11.30 -25.23 2.90
C PHE A 597 -10.17 -24.98 3.90
N TYR A 598 -10.49 -25.10 5.20
CA TYR A 598 -9.53 -25.06 6.31
C TYR A 598 -9.24 -26.44 6.88
N VAL A 599 -8.00 -26.64 7.35
CA VAL A 599 -7.57 -27.83 8.08
C VAL A 599 -7.13 -27.42 9.49
N ILE A 600 -8.03 -27.56 10.46
CA ILE A 600 -7.78 -27.28 11.87
C ILE A 600 -7.08 -28.47 12.53
N ARG A 601 -6.06 -28.21 13.35
CA ARG A 601 -5.29 -29.20 14.10
C ARG A 601 -5.13 -28.77 15.56
N VAL A 602 -5.12 -29.74 16.48
CA VAL A 602 -4.94 -29.52 17.93
C VAL A 602 -3.95 -30.51 18.53
N ALA A 603 -3.13 -30.07 19.48
CA ALA A 603 -2.16 -30.90 20.21
C ALA A 603 -1.92 -30.40 21.65
N GLU A 604 -1.37 -31.26 22.51
CA GLU A 604 -1.05 -30.97 23.92
C GLU A 604 0.27 -30.19 24.11
N SER A 605 1.02 -29.93 23.03
CA SER A 605 2.24 -29.11 23.04
C SER A 605 2.48 -28.47 21.67
N SER A 606 2.98 -27.24 21.64
CA SER A 606 3.33 -26.55 20.39
C SER A 606 4.39 -27.29 19.57
N ASN A 607 5.25 -28.08 20.22
CA ASN A 607 6.30 -28.88 19.56
C ASN A 607 5.78 -29.84 18.49
N HIS A 608 4.52 -30.29 18.58
CA HIS A 608 3.91 -31.16 17.56
C HIS A 608 3.64 -30.46 16.22
N PHE A 609 3.62 -29.12 16.19
CA PHE A 609 3.41 -28.34 14.96
C PHE A 609 4.68 -28.07 14.15
N LYS A 610 5.87 -28.40 14.69
CA LYS A 610 7.13 -28.40 13.94
C LYS A 610 6.97 -29.30 12.70
N ASN A 611 7.51 -28.86 11.56
CA ASN A 611 7.31 -29.47 10.23
C ASN A 611 5.81 -29.51 9.82
N ASN A 612 5.18 -28.33 9.86
CA ASN A 612 3.79 -28.04 9.46
C ASN A 612 2.70 -28.95 10.09
N GLY A 613 2.95 -29.45 11.31
CA GLY A 613 2.00 -30.27 12.07
C GLY A 613 1.55 -31.56 11.35
N THR A 614 2.32 -32.03 10.37
CA THR A 614 1.96 -33.16 9.48
C THR A 614 1.84 -34.50 10.21
N SER A 615 2.41 -34.62 11.41
CA SER A 615 2.29 -35.79 12.30
C SER A 615 0.98 -35.83 13.11
N ILE A 616 0.22 -34.73 13.14
CA ILE A 616 -1.06 -34.61 13.82
C ILE A 616 -2.19 -34.97 12.83
N LEU A 617 -3.29 -35.55 13.30
CA LEU A 617 -4.50 -35.73 12.48
C LEU A 617 -5.34 -34.44 12.42
N PRO A 618 -6.08 -34.17 11.33
CA PRO A 618 -7.06 -33.09 11.30
C PRO A 618 -8.16 -33.29 12.36
N LEU A 619 -8.66 -32.19 12.91
CA LEU A 619 -9.85 -32.19 13.77
C LEU A 619 -11.09 -32.53 12.92
N ASN A 620 -11.94 -33.43 13.41
CA ASN A 620 -13.07 -33.94 12.63
C ASN A 620 -14.21 -32.91 12.59
N THR A 621 -15.02 -32.91 11.53
CA THR A 621 -16.17 -31.98 11.41
C THR A 621 -17.22 -32.18 12.49
N THR A 622 -17.27 -33.35 13.14
CA THR A 622 -18.10 -33.63 14.33
C THR A 622 -17.66 -32.87 15.58
N ASP A 623 -16.40 -32.45 15.64
CA ASP A 623 -15.80 -31.74 16.77
C ASP A 623 -15.85 -30.22 16.56
N ILE A 624 -16.39 -29.75 15.42
CA ILE A 624 -16.66 -28.34 15.13
C ILE A 624 -18.13 -28.05 15.44
N ILE A 625 -18.36 -27.24 16.46
CA ILE A 625 -19.68 -26.89 16.98
C ILE A 625 -20.22 -25.62 16.30
N GLN A 626 -19.33 -24.72 15.91
CA GLN A 626 -19.65 -23.50 15.14
C GLN A 626 -18.53 -23.20 14.14
N GLY A 627 -18.90 -22.64 12.99
CA GLY A 627 -18.02 -22.42 11.84
C GLY A 627 -18.18 -23.54 10.80
N ASN A 628 -17.75 -23.30 9.56
CA ASN A 628 -17.79 -24.28 8.48
C ASN A 628 -16.45 -24.29 7.74
N ILE A 629 -15.63 -25.32 7.94
CA ILE A 629 -14.33 -25.42 7.27
C ILE A 629 -14.44 -25.63 5.76
N LEU A 630 -15.61 -26.02 5.23
CA LEU A 630 -15.89 -26.21 3.81
C LEU A 630 -16.61 -25.01 3.17
N SER A 631 -16.58 -23.85 3.82
CA SER A 631 -17.04 -22.58 3.27
C SER A 631 -16.28 -21.41 3.91
N PRO A 632 -14.96 -21.28 3.70
CA PRO A 632 -14.20 -20.08 4.05
C PRO A 632 -14.87 -18.79 3.57
N LYS A 633 -14.64 -17.71 4.31
CA LYS A 633 -15.01 -16.35 3.87
C LYS A 633 -14.04 -15.78 2.84
N LEU A 634 -14.41 -14.61 2.32
CA LEU A 634 -13.51 -13.79 1.51
C LEU A 634 -12.27 -13.40 2.33
N SER A 635 -11.10 -13.40 1.69
CA SER A 635 -9.86 -12.94 2.31
C SER A 635 -10.01 -11.58 3.00
N GLY A 636 -9.49 -11.46 4.23
CA GLY A 636 -9.60 -10.27 5.06
C GLY A 636 -10.87 -10.20 5.94
N GLU A 637 -11.86 -11.08 5.76
CA GLU A 637 -12.98 -11.20 6.69
C GLU A 637 -12.60 -11.96 7.97
N ARG A 638 -13.26 -11.64 9.09
CA ARG A 638 -13.03 -12.34 10.37
C ARG A 638 -13.73 -13.69 10.41
N GLU A 639 -12.99 -14.73 10.74
CA GLU A 639 -13.48 -16.06 11.05
C GLU A 639 -13.63 -16.33 12.55
N VAL A 640 -14.60 -17.18 12.89
CA VAL A 640 -14.89 -17.62 14.27
C VAL A 640 -15.33 -19.08 14.25
N PHE A 641 -14.57 -19.94 14.93
CA PHE A 641 -14.85 -21.36 15.07
C PHE A 641 -14.98 -21.73 16.55
N VAL A 642 -15.91 -22.61 16.89
CA VAL A 642 -15.98 -23.22 18.24
C VAL A 642 -15.72 -24.71 18.08
N VAL A 643 -14.65 -25.19 18.72
CA VAL A 643 -14.16 -26.58 18.61
C VAL A 643 -14.22 -27.28 19.95
N ARG A 644 -14.50 -28.58 19.94
CA ARG A 644 -14.41 -29.46 21.12
C ARG A 644 -12.95 -29.75 21.46
N ILE A 645 -12.66 -29.83 22.75
CA ILE A 645 -11.36 -30.22 23.32
C ILE A 645 -11.56 -31.34 24.34
N SER A 646 -10.86 -32.46 24.17
CA SER A 646 -11.01 -33.63 25.03
C SER A 646 -10.29 -33.42 26.37
N ILE A 647 -11.02 -33.03 27.41
CA ILE A 647 -10.48 -32.78 28.76
C ILE A 647 -10.29 -34.11 29.52
N PRO A 648 -9.06 -34.47 29.93
CA PRO A 648 -8.83 -35.70 30.68
C PRO A 648 -9.46 -35.67 32.08
N ALA A 649 -10.03 -36.79 32.52
CA ALA A 649 -10.67 -36.92 33.83
C ALA A 649 -9.71 -36.82 35.05
N ASN A 650 -8.39 -36.77 34.82
CA ASN A 650 -7.36 -36.67 35.84
C ASN A 650 -6.35 -35.57 35.47
N GLY A 651 -6.39 -34.45 36.19
CA GLY A 651 -5.43 -33.35 36.07
C GLY A 651 -5.96 -32.10 36.77
N THR A 652 -5.11 -31.09 36.94
CA THR A 652 -5.49 -29.78 37.50
C THR A 652 -5.39 -28.64 36.51
N MET A 653 -4.63 -28.82 35.43
CA MET A 653 -4.35 -27.83 34.41
C MET A 653 -4.03 -28.57 33.10
N PHE A 654 -4.60 -28.13 31.97
CA PHE A 654 -4.35 -28.71 30.64
C PHE A 654 -4.09 -27.62 29.61
N SER A 655 -3.05 -27.79 28.79
CA SER A 655 -2.72 -26.88 27.69
C SER A 655 -3.09 -27.49 26.35
N TYR A 656 -3.81 -26.73 25.52
CA TYR A 656 -4.12 -27.08 24.13
C TYR A 656 -3.53 -26.03 23.21
N HIS A 657 -2.88 -26.49 22.14
CA HIS A 657 -2.27 -25.69 21.10
C HIS A 657 -2.96 -25.98 19.78
N PHE A 658 -3.28 -24.94 19.01
CA PHE A 658 -4.00 -25.00 17.75
C PHE A 658 -3.18 -24.40 16.62
N ALA A 659 -3.26 -25.03 15.45
CA ALA A 659 -2.81 -24.44 14.20
C ALA A 659 -3.82 -24.75 13.08
N ILE A 660 -3.90 -23.86 12.10
CA ILE A 660 -4.78 -23.96 10.94
C ILE A 660 -3.93 -23.72 9.69
N HIS A 661 -4.19 -24.45 8.60
CA HIS A 661 -3.82 -23.99 7.26
C HIS A 661 -5.06 -23.99 6.37
N ALA A 662 -5.00 -23.20 5.30
CA ALA A 662 -6.00 -23.17 4.24
C ALA A 662 -5.51 -23.96 3.03
N VAL A 663 -6.46 -24.38 2.19
CA VAL A 663 -6.24 -25.11 0.94
C VAL A 663 -7.07 -24.41 -0.14
N ASP A 664 -6.46 -24.11 -1.28
CA ASP A 664 -7.11 -23.49 -2.44
C ASP A 664 -7.99 -24.49 -3.22
N ASN A 665 -8.59 -24.02 -4.31
CA ASN A 665 -9.48 -24.82 -5.15
C ASN A 665 -8.75 -25.84 -6.07
N PHE A 666 -7.44 -25.70 -6.31
CA PHE A 666 -6.61 -26.65 -7.07
C PHE A 666 -5.96 -27.73 -6.18
N GLY A 667 -5.86 -27.47 -4.88
CA GLY A 667 -5.33 -28.36 -3.85
C GLY A 667 -3.92 -28.03 -3.34
N ASN A 668 -3.35 -26.85 -3.63
CA ASN A 668 -2.14 -26.42 -2.93
C ASN A 668 -2.49 -26.06 -1.47
N GLN A 669 -1.50 -26.15 -0.59
CA GLN A 669 -1.69 -26.02 0.86
C GLN A 669 -0.86 -24.85 1.35
N GLY A 670 -1.51 -23.91 2.03
CA GLY A 670 -0.84 -22.82 2.72
C GLY A 670 0.02 -23.33 3.87
N ASP A 671 0.99 -22.52 4.28
CA ASP A 671 1.75 -22.77 5.51
C ASP A 671 0.83 -22.74 6.74
N ILE A 672 1.27 -23.40 7.82
CA ILE A 672 0.52 -23.38 9.08
C ILE A 672 0.49 -21.99 9.69
N SER A 673 -0.62 -21.68 10.36
CA SER A 673 -0.80 -20.46 11.13
C SER A 673 0.24 -20.31 12.24
N ASN A 674 0.32 -19.10 12.79
CA ASN A 674 0.85 -18.93 14.14
C ASN A 674 0.12 -19.89 15.11
N ILE A 675 0.85 -20.45 16.07
CA ILE A 675 0.28 -21.41 17.02
C ILE A 675 -0.44 -20.63 18.12
N ALA A 676 -1.76 -20.76 18.18
CA ALA A 676 -2.56 -20.26 19.30
C ALA A 676 -2.57 -21.29 20.43
N SER A 677 -2.63 -20.86 21.68
CA SER A 677 -2.72 -21.76 22.84
C SER A 677 -3.79 -21.31 23.82
N VAL A 678 -4.26 -22.26 24.61
CA VAL A 678 -5.11 -22.01 25.78
C VAL A 678 -4.77 -22.99 26.89
N THR A 679 -4.72 -22.49 28.12
CA THR A 679 -4.52 -23.29 29.33
C THR A 679 -5.80 -23.27 30.13
N ILE A 680 -6.30 -24.44 30.52
CA ILE A 680 -7.54 -24.61 31.28
C ILE A 680 -7.20 -25.20 32.64
N ASP A 681 -7.32 -24.37 33.67
CA ASP A 681 -7.34 -24.82 35.06
C ASP A 681 -8.66 -25.53 35.36
N VAL A 682 -8.57 -26.69 36.01
CA VAL A 682 -9.73 -27.40 36.54
C VAL A 682 -10.13 -26.73 37.85
N PRO A 683 -11.33 -26.12 37.96
CA PRO A 683 -11.72 -25.40 39.16
C PRO A 683 -11.81 -26.37 40.36
N ILE A 684 -10.89 -26.21 41.31
CA ILE A 684 -10.90 -26.99 42.55
C ILE A 684 -12.25 -26.75 43.24
N PRO A 685 -13.06 -27.79 43.52
CA PRO A 685 -14.35 -27.59 44.16
C PRO A 685 -14.15 -26.99 45.54
N LEU A 686 -14.67 -25.77 45.74
CA LEU A 686 -14.63 -25.06 47.02
C LEU A 686 -15.29 -25.95 48.10
N THR A 687 -14.46 -26.58 48.92
CA THR A 687 -14.93 -27.39 50.04
C THR A 687 -15.64 -26.48 51.02
N SER A 688 -16.95 -26.65 51.12
CA SER A 688 -17.81 -25.84 51.98
C SER A 688 -17.38 -25.98 53.44
N THR A 689 -16.56 -25.03 53.90
CA THR A 689 -16.26 -24.84 55.31
C THR A 689 -17.56 -24.41 55.97
N ALA A 690 -18.14 -25.31 56.76
CA ALA A 690 -19.42 -25.09 57.43
C ALA A 690 -19.43 -23.73 58.17
N PRO A 691 -20.56 -23.00 58.16
CA PRO A 691 -20.62 -21.66 58.73
C PRO A 691 -20.21 -21.70 60.21
N VAL A 692 -19.20 -20.91 60.57
CA VAL A 692 -18.75 -20.78 61.96
C VAL A 692 -19.81 -19.97 62.71
N THR A 693 -20.76 -20.69 63.33
CA THR A 693 -21.80 -20.11 64.20
C THR A 693 -21.13 -19.41 65.38
N THR A 694 -20.88 -18.11 65.21
CA THR A 694 -20.34 -17.26 66.26
C THR A 694 -21.50 -16.83 67.14
N GLU A 695 -21.75 -17.58 68.22
CA GLU A 695 -22.78 -17.23 69.19
C GLU A 695 -22.45 -15.87 69.83
N LEU A 696 -23.27 -14.86 69.53
CA LEU A 696 -23.16 -13.55 70.15
C LEU A 696 -23.81 -13.62 71.55
N PRO A 697 -23.06 -13.42 72.65
CA PRO A 697 -23.63 -13.51 74.00
C PRO A 697 -24.65 -12.39 74.20
N SER A 698 -25.83 -12.76 74.70
CA SER A 698 -26.99 -11.87 74.78
C SER A 698 -27.29 -11.37 76.20
N THR A 699 -28.11 -10.31 76.28
CA THR A 699 -28.58 -9.57 77.48
C THR A 699 -27.63 -8.48 78.00
N THR A 700 -28.10 -7.34 78.50
CA THR A 700 -29.40 -7.09 79.17
C THR A 700 -30.06 -5.75 78.81
N THR A 701 -31.40 -5.73 78.88
CA THR A 701 -32.27 -4.57 78.60
C THR A 701 -32.21 -3.50 79.69
N ALA A 702 -32.20 -2.22 79.28
CA ALA A 702 -32.67 -1.10 80.10
C ALA A 702 -33.37 -0.08 79.19
N ALA A 703 -34.65 0.19 79.42
CA ALA A 703 -35.46 1.08 78.58
C ALA A 703 -35.96 2.29 79.38
N THR A 704 -35.85 3.50 78.80
CA THR A 704 -36.36 4.72 79.41
C THR A 704 -37.00 5.64 78.36
N VAL A 705 -38.33 5.59 78.29
CA VAL A 705 -39.28 6.66 77.90
C VAL A 705 -39.11 7.33 76.52
N ALA A 706 -40.15 7.23 75.69
CA ALA A 706 -40.35 8.07 74.50
C ALA A 706 -41.16 9.33 74.83
N ALA A 707 -40.97 10.40 74.04
CA ALA A 707 -41.81 11.59 74.02
C ALA A 707 -41.98 12.08 72.57
N THR A 708 -43.21 12.46 72.19
CA THR A 708 -43.59 12.75 70.79
C THR A 708 -44.10 14.18 70.66
N THR A 709 -43.51 14.97 69.77
CA THR A 709 -44.04 16.27 69.30
C THR A 709 -43.67 16.45 67.81
N ALA A 710 -44.37 17.33 67.09
CA ALA A 710 -44.44 17.33 65.61
C ALA A 710 -43.99 18.66 64.94
N GLU A 711 -44.13 18.69 63.61
CA GLU A 711 -43.97 19.83 62.67
C GLU A 711 -42.53 20.36 62.44
N PRO A 712 -42.26 20.90 61.23
CA PRO A 712 -42.64 22.28 60.88
C PRO A 712 -43.48 22.43 59.58
N THR A 713 -44.15 23.58 59.46
CA THR A 713 -44.94 24.03 58.30
C THR A 713 -44.62 25.52 57.98
N GLU A 714 -44.92 25.97 56.76
CA GLU A 714 -44.80 27.35 56.19
C GLU A 714 -43.36 27.80 55.76
N ILE A 715 -43.03 28.34 54.56
CA ILE A 715 -43.73 29.11 53.47
C ILE A 715 -43.86 30.61 53.86
N PRO A 716 -43.61 31.66 53.02
CA PRO A 716 -43.86 31.82 51.57
C PRO A 716 -42.71 32.41 50.68
N SER A 717 -42.58 32.01 49.40
CA SER A 717 -42.98 32.70 48.13
C SER A 717 -42.00 33.79 47.61
N THR A 718 -41.95 34.23 46.34
CA THR A 718 -42.76 34.13 45.07
C THR A 718 -41.78 34.41 43.88
N LEU A 719 -41.95 34.18 42.57
CA LEU A 719 -43.02 33.83 41.59
C LEU A 719 -42.73 32.44 40.93
N GLN A 720 -43.27 31.90 39.81
CA GLN A 720 -43.84 32.35 38.51
C GLN A 720 -42.83 33.05 37.55
N GLU A 721 -42.87 32.90 36.21
CA GLU A 721 -43.79 32.24 35.24
C GLU A 721 -43.04 31.12 34.44
N THR A 722 -43.52 29.87 34.27
CA THR A 722 -44.59 29.28 33.40
C THR A 722 -44.34 29.45 31.88
N THR A 723 -44.56 28.47 30.97
CA THR A 723 -45.38 27.22 30.92
C THR A 723 -44.58 26.03 30.30
N ALA A 724 -44.76 24.74 30.67
CA ALA A 724 -45.75 23.73 30.18
C ALA A 724 -45.92 23.65 28.64
N GLY A 725 -46.06 22.49 27.97
CA GLY A 725 -46.22 21.08 28.38
C GLY A 725 -46.46 20.17 27.12
N ASP A 726 -46.63 18.84 27.11
CA ASP A 726 -46.58 17.74 28.11
C ASP A 726 -46.42 16.35 27.39
N GLU A 727 -46.29 15.23 28.13
CA GLU A 727 -46.24 13.80 27.69
C GLU A 727 -47.59 13.29 27.10
N PRO A 728 -47.66 12.25 26.21
CA PRO A 728 -47.25 10.88 26.56
C PRO A 728 -46.68 9.94 25.45
N ALA A 729 -45.97 8.89 25.88
CA ALA A 729 -45.59 7.74 25.04
C ALA A 729 -46.76 6.78 24.70
N VAL A 730 -46.88 6.36 23.42
CA VAL A 730 -47.68 5.19 22.97
C VAL A 730 -46.97 4.44 21.83
N THR A 731 -46.90 3.11 21.93
CA THR A 731 -46.21 2.21 21.00
C THR A 731 -47.05 1.83 19.76
N ILE A 732 -46.54 2.10 18.55
CA ILE A 732 -46.92 1.41 17.29
C ILE A 732 -45.65 1.24 16.45
N GLY A 733 -45.49 0.13 15.72
CA GLY A 733 -44.27 -0.15 14.95
C GLY A 733 -44.48 -0.89 13.62
N LEU A 734 -43.37 -1.43 13.09
CA LEU A 734 -43.28 -2.51 12.10
C LEU A 734 -43.82 -2.31 10.65
N VAL A 735 -44.59 -1.26 10.33
CA VAL A 735 -45.11 -1.09 8.95
C VAL A 735 -44.15 -0.32 8.02
N GLY A 736 -43.45 0.72 8.51
CA GLY A 736 -42.65 1.62 7.66
C GLY A 736 -41.35 1.04 7.09
N ILE A 737 -40.75 0.03 7.76
CA ILE A 737 -39.45 -0.53 7.37
C ILE A 737 -39.58 -1.42 6.13
N ILE A 738 -40.67 -2.20 6.04
CA ILE A 738 -40.93 -3.11 4.91
C ILE A 738 -41.18 -2.33 3.61
N THR A 739 -41.87 -1.18 3.69
CA THR A 739 -42.09 -0.28 2.54
C THR A 739 -40.82 0.42 2.07
N GLY A 740 -39.90 0.78 2.98
CA GLY A 740 -38.61 1.38 2.62
C GLY A 740 -37.70 0.39 1.88
N ILE A 741 -37.55 -0.82 2.41
CA ILE A 741 -36.69 -1.87 1.82
C ILE A 741 -37.20 -2.31 0.44
N THR A 742 -38.53 -2.48 0.29
CA THR A 742 -39.12 -2.83 -1.02
C THR A 742 -38.97 -1.72 -2.07
N PHE A 743 -39.01 -0.44 -1.67
CA PHE A 743 -38.76 0.68 -2.59
C PHE A 743 -37.31 0.71 -3.09
N ILE A 744 -36.32 0.50 -2.20
CA ILE A 744 -34.90 0.42 -2.56
C ILE A 744 -34.66 -0.76 -3.52
N LEU A 745 -35.24 -1.94 -3.24
CA LEU A 745 -35.06 -3.13 -4.07
C LEU A 745 -35.65 -2.95 -5.48
N VAL A 746 -36.78 -2.23 -5.61
CA VAL A 746 -37.32 -1.82 -6.92
C VAL A 746 -36.37 -0.89 -7.68
N ILE A 747 -35.75 0.08 -7.01
CA ILE A 747 -34.76 0.99 -7.65
C ILE A 747 -33.56 0.21 -8.19
N VAL A 748 -33.01 -0.73 -7.41
CA VAL A 748 -31.88 -1.58 -7.84
C VAL A 748 -32.25 -2.44 -9.05
N VAL A 749 -33.45 -3.07 -9.04
CA VAL A 749 -33.95 -3.86 -10.18
C VAL A 749 -34.16 -2.98 -11.42
N CYS A 750 -34.73 -1.78 -11.28
CA CYS A 750 -34.87 -0.83 -12.39
C CYS A 750 -33.52 -0.37 -12.95
N GLY A 751 -32.51 -0.14 -12.10
CA GLY A 751 -31.15 0.18 -12.50
C GLY A 751 -30.52 -0.95 -13.32
N PHE A 752 -30.67 -2.20 -12.87
CA PHE A 752 -30.14 -3.38 -13.57
C PHE A 752 -30.81 -3.60 -14.94
N PHE A 753 -32.14 -3.44 -15.03
CA PHE A 753 -32.83 -3.49 -16.33
C PHE A 753 -32.46 -2.32 -17.26
N CYS A 754 -32.20 -1.11 -16.73
CA CYS A 754 -31.66 -0.01 -17.53
C CYS A 754 -30.26 -0.32 -18.06
N LEU A 755 -29.39 -0.91 -17.24
CA LEU A 755 -28.04 -1.32 -17.67
C LEU A 755 -28.11 -2.34 -18.82
N ILE A 756 -28.94 -3.38 -18.67
CA ILE A 756 -29.18 -4.38 -19.73
C ILE A 756 -29.74 -3.73 -20.99
N TYR A 757 -30.68 -2.80 -20.88
CA TYR A 757 -31.24 -2.09 -22.04
C TYR A 757 -30.21 -1.21 -22.75
N VAL A 758 -29.34 -0.51 -22.02
CA VAL A 758 -28.24 0.29 -22.59
C VAL A 758 -27.22 -0.60 -23.31
N VAL A 759 -26.83 -1.73 -22.72
CA VAL A 759 -25.92 -2.71 -23.35
C VAL A 759 -26.54 -3.33 -24.60
N ALA A 760 -27.81 -3.73 -24.54
CA ALA A 760 -28.54 -4.26 -25.70
C ALA A 760 -28.66 -3.21 -26.83
N LYS A 761 -28.94 -1.95 -26.48
CA LYS A 761 -29.02 -0.84 -27.45
C LYS A 761 -27.66 -0.51 -28.09
N ARG A 762 -26.56 -0.61 -27.33
CA ARG A 762 -25.19 -0.49 -27.86
C ARG A 762 -24.88 -1.63 -28.85
N ARG A 763 -25.20 -2.89 -28.53
CA ARG A 763 -25.02 -4.03 -29.44
C ARG A 763 -25.89 -3.96 -30.69
N ALA A 764 -27.16 -3.53 -30.56
CA ALA A 764 -28.08 -3.44 -31.70
C ALA A 764 -27.67 -2.37 -32.74
N LYS A 765 -27.04 -1.26 -32.32
CA LYS A 765 -26.63 -0.18 -33.25
C LYS A 765 -25.42 -0.56 -34.12
N ALA A 766 -24.64 -1.58 -33.74
CA ALA A 766 -23.46 -2.04 -34.49
C ALA A 766 -23.80 -2.88 -35.75
N ILE A 767 -25.08 -3.20 -35.99
CA ILE A 767 -25.52 -4.15 -37.03
C ILE A 767 -26.41 -3.43 -38.10
N GLY A 768 -26.60 -2.11 -37.98
CA GLY A 768 -27.57 -1.34 -38.76
C GLY A 768 -27.04 -0.52 -39.95
N HIS A 769 -27.02 -1.15 -41.14
CA HIS A 769 -26.97 -0.55 -42.49
C HIS A 769 -25.76 0.32 -42.90
N GLY A 770 -24.97 -0.23 -43.82
CA GLY A 770 -24.77 0.40 -45.14
C GLY A 770 -25.68 -0.29 -46.16
N GLN A 771 -26.21 0.44 -47.16
CA GLN A 771 -27.30 -0.03 -48.03
C GLN A 771 -27.18 0.50 -49.47
N GLY A 772 -27.58 -0.32 -50.44
CA GLY A 772 -27.81 0.04 -51.85
C GLY A 772 -26.63 -0.25 -52.81
N ASP A 773 -26.84 -0.63 -54.07
CA ASP A 773 -28.10 -1.06 -54.71
C ASP A 773 -27.83 -1.82 -56.04
N ASP A 774 -28.89 -2.13 -56.81
CA ASP A 774 -28.92 -2.51 -58.23
C ASP A 774 -28.57 -3.95 -58.70
N HIS A 775 -29.65 -4.75 -58.80
CA HIS A 775 -30.21 -5.33 -60.04
C HIS A 775 -29.66 -6.61 -60.76
N GLU A 776 -30.66 -7.45 -61.13
CA GLU A 776 -30.76 -8.39 -62.28
C GLU A 776 -30.10 -9.81 -62.24
N ARG A 777 -30.97 -10.81 -61.99
CA ARG A 777 -31.16 -12.11 -62.72
C ARG A 777 -29.96 -13.06 -62.99
N GLY A 778 -30.11 -14.34 -62.61
CA GLY A 778 -29.57 -15.43 -63.46
C GLY A 778 -29.31 -16.83 -62.89
N TYR A 779 -30.36 -17.65 -62.68
CA TYR A 779 -30.45 -19.10 -62.98
C TYR A 779 -29.33 -20.12 -62.59
N ALA A 780 -29.78 -21.24 -61.98
CA ALA A 780 -29.23 -22.61 -62.01
C ALA A 780 -27.95 -23.03 -61.23
N ASP A 781 -28.22 -23.85 -60.21
CA ASP A 781 -27.47 -24.99 -59.62
C ASP A 781 -27.11 -26.09 -60.69
N PRO A 782 -26.32 -27.18 -60.45
CA PRO A 782 -25.50 -27.58 -59.28
C PRO A 782 -24.05 -28.08 -59.56
N HIS A 783 -23.34 -28.42 -58.45
CA HIS A 783 -22.29 -29.46 -58.30
C HIS A 783 -20.96 -29.39 -59.10
N THR A 784 -19.84 -29.53 -58.37
CA THR A 784 -18.88 -30.65 -58.60
C THR A 784 -18.18 -31.03 -57.27
N VAL A 785 -17.84 -32.31 -57.09
CA VAL A 785 -17.16 -32.88 -55.90
C VAL A 785 -15.69 -33.20 -56.22
N LYS A 786 -14.75 -32.92 -55.29
CA LYS A 786 -13.45 -33.62 -54.99
C LYS A 786 -12.43 -32.65 -54.32
N ASN A 787 -11.36 -33.07 -53.62
CA ASN A 787 -11.06 -34.23 -52.74
C ASN A 787 -9.62 -34.09 -52.17
N LYS A 788 -9.28 -34.81 -51.08
CA LYS A 788 -7.92 -34.98 -50.45
C LYS A 788 -7.34 -33.74 -49.71
N VAL A 789 -6.59 -33.79 -48.59
CA VAL A 789 -5.86 -34.80 -47.74
C VAL A 789 -4.32 -34.55 -47.72
N PHE A 790 -3.69 -34.84 -46.57
CA PHE A 790 -2.32 -34.49 -46.08
C PHE A 790 -2.22 -33.08 -45.47
N ALA A 791 -1.84 -32.82 -44.20
CA ALA A 791 -1.38 -33.59 -43.02
C ALA A 791 0.16 -33.68 -42.74
N ILE A 792 0.52 -33.21 -41.53
CA ILE A 792 1.67 -33.57 -40.66
C ILE A 792 3.03 -32.88 -40.91
N LYS A 793 3.50 -32.19 -39.84
CA LYS A 793 4.88 -31.75 -39.51
C LYS A 793 5.51 -30.63 -40.36
N ASN A 794 6.50 -29.90 -39.83
CA ASN A 794 7.07 -29.99 -38.47
C ASN A 794 6.31 -29.15 -37.45
#